data_AF-A0A7K3M4S5-F1
#
_entry.id   AF-A0A7K3M4S5-F1
#
_cell.length_a   1.000
_cell.length_b   1.000
_cell.length_c   1.000
_cell.angle_alpha   90.00
_cell.angle_beta   90.00
_cell.angle_gamma   90.00
#
_symmetry.space_group_name_H-M   'P 1'
#
loop_
_entity.id
_entity.type
_entity.pdbx_description
1 polymer ?
#
loop_
_entity_poly.entity_id
_entity_poly.type
_entity_poly.pdbx_seq_one_letter_code
_entity_poly.pdbx_strand_id
1 'polypeptide(L)'
;MMRICDALLSEVTEPGDPGPRSIRPGWLGVAVYLRVQAGEQQQAAGTAASFPRGTQSPWNTASMAHALDEAVNVLAGTGLDADNPLDCAAEVARRFRDAVAPAALTRRQRGALDTVVGAVETGLLDAIARAAGVSLPTMLGARRAVPSRSARTVPAGSSVSVVEEKVGAQRGRYPAVRLAARGEPARDLDALLAAERAGAAAGGAHPLWLECAGRYSVEQAEGLVDEIASMLADGRLTRPILLEQPVRRLHRDALAALIRRAHTLTGPDAAGGKPELRIVLDESVESLDDLSGFLQDGPVRAVSVDLRRGLGTAIRVVERALAADPAVTVILSSPGRVTDLEAAAIEAAAQVLPKLDFYLPGRINVELGGMPGAEEGAAPAGLGVQPSLARVVTWMGRAALGRLSPEPVDTGTEQNTFDATGLETLGKNSLDSYLLEKEARRLGLATVRFRGVDFHAEDTEGRSIGFHCTTGPSTSRLVAKICGQKQVTRAYLARAGVSVPRGQLFAAPDRRSALEFAETLGWPVVVKPPEGKGGTGVVSNITGADRFLRAFSRLRDDGYEQVIVEKHIPGTDYRFLVVGGGVVSVLSRRPGGVTGDGRSTIAELVLAKNLVRLRNPHLRSRLLTLGSEAVNLLTAGGMTPDSVPQKGEQVTLTTAGNISRGGESIEVLDEAHPSLLDLAVRAVRAVPGLDHAGVDLLAEDHRRPLDSQAAAVCELNSLPATSSHHFPALGPPRNVSKALVGFYAGQYALATAPQPDVLAVRIRITGQVQAVGYRQWFANLAGPLGLNGWIRNSTEPDVVEAAVSGPLDLVSAVSLQAIFGPPKSRPELVETRVVSEAHQGGFAVHR
;
A
#
# COMPACT_ATOMS: atom_id res chain seq x y z
N MET A 1 -20.75 -28.46 12.99
CA MET A 1 -21.03 -27.26 12.16
C MET A 1 -19.88 -26.28 12.37
N MET A 2 -19.21 -25.89 11.29
CA MET A 2 -18.09 -24.94 11.32
C MET A 2 -18.63 -23.52 11.12
N ARG A 3 -17.98 -22.50 11.68
CA ARG A 3 -18.39 -21.10 11.50
C ARG A 3 -17.18 -20.18 11.41
N ILE A 4 -17.29 -19.10 10.62
CA ILE A 4 -16.28 -18.04 10.57
C ILE A 4 -16.39 -17.19 11.85
N CYS A 5 -15.30 -17.05 12.59
CA CYS A 5 -15.21 -16.23 13.81
C CYS A 5 -14.59 -14.86 13.53
N ASP A 6 -13.59 -14.81 12.65
CA ASP A 6 -12.95 -13.56 12.24
C ASP A 6 -12.67 -13.58 10.74
N ALA A 7 -12.81 -12.42 10.11
CA ALA A 7 -12.43 -12.16 8.74
C ALA A 7 -11.66 -10.85 8.67
N LEU A 8 -10.40 -10.93 8.28
CA LEU A 8 -9.57 -9.77 7.94
C LEU A 8 -9.38 -9.73 6.43
N LEU A 9 -9.71 -8.59 5.85
CA LEU A 9 -9.37 -8.25 4.48
C LEU A 9 -8.40 -7.08 4.51
N SER A 10 -7.20 -7.23 3.95
CA SER A 10 -6.18 -6.19 3.98
C SER A 10 -5.52 -6.01 2.62
N GLU A 11 -5.25 -4.76 2.26
CA GLU A 11 -4.21 -4.47 1.28
C GLU A 11 -2.86 -4.95 1.78
N VAL A 12 -2.05 -5.47 0.87
CA VAL A 12 -0.66 -5.84 1.11
C VAL A 12 0.22 -5.34 -0.03
N THR A 13 1.45 -4.93 0.29
CA THR A 13 2.41 -4.43 -0.71
C THR A 13 3.75 -5.18 -0.64
N GLU A 14 4.49 -5.14 -1.76
CA GLU A 14 5.85 -5.70 -1.85
C GLU A 14 6.80 -5.03 -0.82
N PRO A 15 7.78 -5.77 -0.26
CA PRO A 15 8.84 -5.19 0.56
C PRO A 15 9.57 -4.05 -0.14
N GLY A 16 9.59 -2.86 0.50
CA GLY A 16 10.23 -1.68 -0.06
C GLY A 16 9.38 -0.87 -1.05
N ASP A 17 8.15 -1.29 -1.33
CA ASP A 17 7.16 -0.43 -1.99
C ASP A 17 6.86 0.75 -1.03
N PRO A 18 6.81 2.02 -1.49
CA PRO A 18 6.34 3.16 -0.68
C PRO A 18 4.93 2.95 -0.08
N GLY A 19 4.24 1.89 -0.49
CA GLY A 19 3.06 1.35 0.14
C GLY A 19 1.79 1.77 -0.60
N PRO A 20 0.61 1.34 -0.12
CA PRO A 20 -0.68 1.68 -0.74
C PRO A 20 -1.00 3.19 -0.73
N ARG A 21 -0.17 3.97 -0.04
CA ARG A 21 -0.26 5.44 0.14
C ARG A 21 0.64 6.20 -0.83
N SER A 22 1.39 5.49 -1.68
CA SER A 22 2.01 6.09 -2.86
C SER A 22 0.92 6.46 -3.86
N ILE A 23 1.08 7.58 -4.54
CA ILE A 23 0.22 7.96 -5.70
C ILE A 23 0.39 6.92 -6.84
N ARG A 24 1.45 6.09 -6.76
CA ARG A 24 1.77 5.02 -7.70
C ARG A 24 2.37 3.83 -6.91
N PRO A 25 1.55 2.98 -6.26
CA PRO A 25 2.09 1.75 -5.69
C PRO A 25 2.65 0.90 -6.84
N GLY A 26 3.82 0.29 -6.63
CA GLY A 26 4.48 -0.53 -7.63
C GLY A 26 3.80 -1.89 -7.80
N TRP A 27 3.29 -2.46 -6.70
CA TRP A 27 2.54 -3.70 -6.68
C TRP A 27 1.65 -3.78 -5.43
N LEU A 28 0.33 -3.86 -5.63
CA LEU A 28 -0.67 -3.84 -4.57
C LEU A 28 -1.58 -5.06 -4.71
N GLY A 29 -1.67 -5.85 -3.66
CA GLY A 29 -2.52 -7.03 -3.60
C GLY A 29 -3.43 -6.99 -2.39
N VAL A 30 -4.21 -8.06 -2.25
CA VAL A 30 -5.14 -8.23 -1.16
C VAL A 30 -4.85 -9.55 -0.48
N ALA A 31 -4.70 -9.51 0.84
CA ALA A 31 -4.63 -10.68 1.69
C ALA A 31 -5.93 -10.83 2.47
N VAL A 32 -6.39 -12.07 2.57
CA VAL A 32 -7.54 -12.48 3.38
C VAL A 32 -7.01 -13.40 4.47
N TYR A 33 -7.38 -13.15 5.72
CA TYR A 33 -7.17 -14.06 6.84
C TYR A 33 -8.52 -14.38 7.48
N LEU A 34 -8.90 -15.65 7.49
CA LEU A 34 -10.17 -16.11 8.02
C LEU A 34 -9.92 -17.08 9.16
N ARG A 35 -10.45 -16.80 10.35
CA ARG A 35 -10.44 -17.75 11.46
C ARG A 35 -11.78 -18.45 11.53
N VAL A 36 -11.76 -19.77 11.54
CA VAL A 36 -12.95 -20.62 11.65
C VAL A 36 -12.89 -21.42 12.95
N GLN A 37 -14.06 -21.70 13.50
CA GLN A 37 -14.24 -22.56 14.67
C GLN A 37 -15.07 -23.78 14.27
N ALA A 38 -14.56 -24.97 14.60
CA ALA A 38 -15.23 -26.25 14.48
C ALA A 38 -15.49 -26.81 15.89
N GLY A 39 -16.76 -26.89 16.30
CA GLY A 39 -17.12 -27.30 17.66
C GLY A 39 -16.71 -26.30 18.74
N GLU A 40 -16.62 -26.74 20.00
CA GLU A 40 -16.38 -25.84 21.14
C GLU A 40 -14.93 -25.37 21.30
N GLN A 41 -13.94 -26.10 20.75
CA GLN A 41 -12.51 -25.81 21.01
C GLN A 41 -11.58 -25.84 19.80
N GLN A 42 -11.98 -26.38 18.64
CA GLN A 42 -11.07 -26.46 17.49
C GLN A 42 -11.15 -25.17 16.66
N GLN A 43 -10.04 -24.44 16.57
CA GLN A 43 -9.90 -23.28 15.69
C GLN A 43 -8.87 -23.57 14.61
N ALA A 44 -9.16 -23.09 13.40
CA ALA A 44 -8.21 -23.09 12.29
C ALA A 44 -8.25 -21.73 11.61
N ALA A 45 -7.14 -21.35 10.97
CA ALA A 45 -7.06 -20.13 10.19
C ALA A 45 -6.77 -20.49 8.73
N GLY A 46 -7.52 -19.93 7.79
CA GLY A 46 -7.18 -19.93 6.37
C GLY A 46 -6.57 -18.59 5.96
N THR A 47 -5.61 -18.61 5.04
CA THR A 47 -5.07 -17.37 4.45
C THR A 47 -4.93 -17.52 2.95
N ALA A 48 -5.33 -16.48 2.22
CA ALA A 48 -5.12 -16.38 0.79
C ALA A 48 -4.68 -14.97 0.42
N ALA A 49 -3.99 -14.85 -0.70
CA ALA A 49 -3.69 -13.57 -1.29
C ALA A 49 -4.05 -13.58 -2.78
N SER A 50 -4.34 -12.42 -3.33
CA SER A 50 -4.50 -12.26 -4.76
C SER A 50 -4.11 -10.85 -5.20
N PHE A 51 -3.37 -10.77 -6.31
CA PHE A 51 -2.92 -9.50 -6.90
C PHE A 51 -3.66 -9.25 -8.22
N PRO A 52 -4.43 -8.15 -8.33
CA PRO A 52 -5.16 -7.84 -9.56
C PRO A 52 -4.19 -7.49 -10.70
N ARG A 53 -4.67 -7.59 -11.96
CA ARG A 53 -3.92 -7.08 -13.12
C ARG A 53 -3.86 -5.55 -13.03
N GLY A 54 -2.67 -5.00 -12.79
CA GLY A 54 -2.41 -3.56 -12.64
C GLY A 54 -2.25 -3.13 -11.17
N THR A 55 -1.93 -1.86 -10.93
CA THR A 55 -1.56 -1.33 -9.60
C THR A 55 -2.74 -0.76 -8.80
N GLN A 56 -3.94 -1.29 -8.98
CA GLN A 56 -5.15 -0.65 -8.43
C GLN A 56 -5.61 -1.27 -7.12
N SER A 57 -5.77 -0.38 -6.15
CA SER A 57 -6.37 -0.65 -4.85
C SER A 57 -7.84 -1.08 -4.97
N PRO A 58 -8.28 -2.07 -4.17
CA PRO A 58 -9.70 -2.30 -3.95
C PRO A 58 -10.35 -1.08 -3.30
N TRP A 59 -9.71 -0.44 -2.32
CA TRP A 59 -10.15 0.77 -1.63
C TRP A 59 -9.86 2.07 -2.42
N ASN A 60 -10.16 2.08 -3.72
CA ASN A 60 -9.88 3.23 -4.58
C ASN A 60 -10.87 4.41 -4.43
N THR A 61 -12.00 4.22 -3.75
CA THR A 61 -12.96 5.26 -3.38
C THR A 61 -13.47 5.06 -1.96
N ALA A 62 -13.98 6.13 -1.31
CA ALA A 62 -14.58 6.04 0.02
C ALA A 62 -15.82 5.11 0.05
N SER A 63 -16.66 5.18 -0.99
CA SER A 63 -17.82 4.27 -1.13
C SER A 63 -17.40 2.80 -1.21
N MET A 64 -16.32 2.49 -1.94
CA MET A 64 -15.82 1.12 -2.01
C MET A 64 -15.21 0.67 -0.69
N ALA A 65 -14.52 1.56 0.03
CA ALA A 65 -13.99 1.25 1.35
C ALA A 65 -15.10 0.84 2.32
N HIS A 66 -16.18 1.62 2.36
CA HIS A 66 -17.34 1.33 3.19
C HIS A 66 -18.03 0.02 2.79
N ALA A 67 -18.24 -0.21 1.49
CA ALA A 67 -18.86 -1.43 0.99
C ALA A 67 -18.04 -2.69 1.31
N LEU A 68 -16.70 -2.60 1.27
CA LEU A 68 -15.82 -3.68 1.69
C LEU A 68 -15.87 -3.93 3.20
N ASP A 69 -15.95 -2.88 4.02
CA ASP A 69 -16.14 -3.01 5.48
C ASP A 69 -17.45 -3.75 5.79
N GLU A 70 -18.56 -3.38 5.15
CA GLU A 70 -19.85 -4.06 5.30
C GLU A 70 -19.78 -5.52 4.83
N ALA A 71 -19.18 -5.76 3.66
CA ALA A 71 -19.08 -7.11 3.11
C ALA A 71 -18.23 -8.05 3.98
N VAL A 72 -17.16 -7.55 4.60
CA VAL A 72 -16.37 -8.36 5.55
C VAL A 72 -17.17 -8.71 6.80
N ASN A 73 -18.03 -7.82 7.29
CA ASN A 73 -18.91 -8.12 8.42
C ASN A 73 -19.92 -9.24 8.11
N VAL A 74 -20.33 -9.39 6.85
CA VAL A 74 -21.19 -10.52 6.43
C VAL A 74 -20.48 -11.87 6.56
N LEU A 75 -19.15 -11.92 6.45
CA LEU A 75 -18.39 -13.16 6.62
C LEU A 75 -18.43 -13.64 8.07
N ALA A 76 -18.27 -12.73 9.04
CA ALA A 76 -18.26 -13.09 10.45
C ALA A 76 -19.60 -13.70 10.86
N GLY A 77 -19.56 -14.92 11.42
CA GLY A 77 -20.74 -15.66 11.85
C GLY A 77 -21.40 -16.52 10.78
N THR A 78 -20.89 -16.49 9.55
CA THR A 78 -21.38 -17.38 8.49
C THR A 78 -20.98 -18.83 8.81
N GLY A 79 -21.98 -19.72 8.80
CA GLY A 79 -21.78 -21.16 8.93
C GLY A 79 -21.17 -21.76 7.67
N LEU A 80 -20.29 -22.74 7.85
CA LEU A 80 -19.58 -23.45 6.78
C LEU A 80 -19.99 -24.91 6.78
N ASP A 81 -20.41 -25.38 5.60
CA ASP A 81 -20.65 -26.77 5.30
C ASP A 81 -19.35 -27.42 4.79
N ALA A 82 -18.79 -28.31 5.60
CA ALA A 82 -17.54 -28.99 5.28
C ALA A 82 -17.74 -30.22 4.38
N ASP A 83 -18.98 -30.71 4.23
CA ASP A 83 -19.28 -31.88 3.40
C ASP A 83 -19.24 -31.52 1.91
N ASN A 84 -19.53 -30.26 1.58
CA ASN A 84 -19.41 -29.72 0.23
C ASN A 84 -18.62 -28.40 0.20
N PRO A 85 -17.28 -28.48 0.36
CA PRO A 85 -16.45 -27.30 0.57
C PRO A 85 -16.42 -26.34 -0.63
N LEU A 86 -16.50 -26.86 -1.87
CA LEU A 86 -16.50 -26.03 -3.09
C LEU A 86 -17.77 -25.21 -3.23
N ASP A 87 -18.95 -25.83 -3.09
CA ASP A 87 -20.21 -25.11 -3.18
C ASP A 87 -20.38 -24.16 -1.99
N CYS A 88 -19.97 -24.58 -0.79
CA CYS A 88 -19.99 -23.72 0.40
C CYS A 88 -19.12 -22.47 0.21
N ALA A 89 -17.85 -22.63 -0.19
CA ALA A 89 -16.95 -21.49 -0.36
C ALA A 89 -17.44 -20.53 -1.46
N ALA A 90 -17.95 -21.07 -2.57
CA ALA A 90 -18.50 -20.28 -3.67
C ALA A 90 -19.74 -19.47 -3.24
N GLU A 91 -20.66 -20.07 -2.47
CA GLU A 91 -21.86 -19.39 -1.98
C GLU A 91 -21.51 -18.27 -0.98
N VAL A 92 -20.59 -18.50 -0.05
CA VAL A 92 -20.14 -17.46 0.89
C VAL A 92 -19.42 -16.33 0.16
N ALA A 93 -18.55 -16.65 -0.81
CA ALA A 93 -17.87 -15.64 -1.63
C ALA A 93 -18.85 -14.83 -2.49
N ARG A 94 -19.94 -15.45 -2.98
CA ARG A 94 -21.03 -14.76 -3.68
C ARG A 94 -21.77 -13.79 -2.76
N ARG A 95 -22.12 -14.21 -1.53
CA ARG A 95 -22.75 -13.30 -0.54
C ARG A 95 -21.85 -12.10 -0.22
N PHE A 96 -20.54 -12.33 -0.06
CA PHE A 96 -19.57 -11.25 0.09
C PHE A 96 -19.60 -10.29 -1.10
N ARG A 97 -19.60 -10.80 -2.33
CA ARG A 97 -19.70 -9.98 -3.56
C ARG A 97 -20.98 -9.16 -3.59
N ASP A 98 -22.12 -9.78 -3.28
CA ASP A 98 -23.45 -9.16 -3.37
C ASP A 98 -23.59 -8.02 -2.33
N ALA A 99 -22.97 -8.16 -1.15
CA ALA A 99 -22.91 -7.12 -0.13
C ALA A 99 -22.19 -5.84 -0.58
N VAL A 100 -21.29 -5.91 -1.57
CA VAL A 100 -20.58 -4.74 -2.12
C VAL A 100 -21.43 -3.96 -3.16
N ALA A 101 -22.65 -4.43 -3.48
CA ALA A 101 -23.57 -3.81 -4.45
C ALA A 101 -22.92 -3.51 -5.83
N PRO A 102 -22.46 -4.54 -6.58
CA PRO A 102 -21.59 -4.38 -7.75
C PRO A 102 -22.18 -3.59 -8.94
N ALA A 103 -23.50 -3.36 -8.96
CA ALA A 103 -24.17 -2.60 -10.01
C ALA A 103 -23.76 -1.11 -10.05
N ALA A 104 -23.37 -0.54 -8.90
CA ALA A 104 -22.92 0.85 -8.79
C ALA A 104 -21.44 1.05 -9.18
N LEU A 105 -20.72 -0.05 -9.46
CA LEU A 105 -19.28 -0.02 -9.69
C LEU A 105 -18.90 0.19 -11.16
N THR A 106 -17.82 0.93 -11.39
CA THR A 106 -17.18 0.98 -12.70
C THR A 106 -16.64 -0.40 -13.10
N ARG A 107 -16.45 -0.63 -14.40
CA ARG A 107 -15.88 -1.89 -14.92
C ARG A 107 -14.55 -2.26 -14.27
N ARG A 108 -13.69 -1.27 -14.00
CA ARG A 108 -12.38 -1.50 -13.35
C ARG A 108 -12.53 -1.91 -11.89
N GLN A 109 -13.43 -1.26 -11.15
CA GLN A 109 -13.73 -1.60 -9.76
C GLN A 109 -14.31 -3.02 -9.64
N ARG A 110 -15.18 -3.43 -10.57
CA ARG A 110 -15.68 -4.82 -10.61
C ARG A 110 -14.54 -5.83 -10.78
N GLY A 111 -13.60 -5.60 -11.70
CA GLY A 111 -12.47 -6.51 -11.90
C GLY A 111 -11.56 -6.65 -10.67
N ALA A 112 -11.40 -5.57 -9.88
CA ALA A 112 -10.69 -5.59 -8.61
C ALA A 112 -11.48 -6.35 -7.53
N LEU A 113 -12.78 -6.09 -7.40
CA LEU A 113 -13.68 -6.81 -6.49
C LEU A 113 -13.68 -8.31 -6.78
N ASP A 114 -13.79 -8.70 -8.05
CA ASP A 114 -13.74 -10.11 -8.46
C ASP A 114 -12.43 -10.81 -8.03
N THR A 115 -11.32 -10.05 -7.96
CA THR A 115 -10.03 -10.54 -7.45
C THR A 115 -10.07 -10.78 -5.95
N VAL A 116 -10.71 -9.87 -5.21
CA VAL A 116 -10.94 -10.02 -3.77
C VAL A 116 -11.83 -11.24 -3.49
N VAL A 117 -12.91 -11.40 -4.24
CA VAL A 117 -13.85 -12.51 -4.10
C VAL A 117 -13.13 -13.85 -4.30
N GLY A 118 -12.25 -13.95 -5.31
CA GLY A 118 -11.44 -15.15 -5.53
C GLY A 118 -10.48 -15.48 -4.38
N ALA A 119 -9.89 -14.44 -3.75
CA ALA A 119 -9.07 -14.61 -2.55
C ALA A 119 -9.90 -15.07 -1.35
N VAL A 120 -11.12 -14.52 -1.16
CA VAL A 120 -12.03 -14.95 -0.09
C VAL A 120 -12.43 -16.42 -0.27
N GLU A 121 -12.82 -16.83 -1.47
CA GLU A 121 -13.15 -18.23 -1.78
C GLU A 121 -11.97 -19.17 -1.47
N THR A 122 -10.76 -18.80 -1.90
CA THR A 122 -9.55 -19.60 -1.67
C THR A 122 -9.20 -19.68 -0.17
N GLY A 123 -9.34 -18.57 0.55
CA GLY A 123 -9.10 -18.52 2.01
C GLY A 123 -10.11 -19.37 2.80
N LEU A 124 -11.36 -19.43 2.34
CA LEU A 124 -12.39 -20.30 2.94
C LEU A 124 -12.05 -21.78 2.73
N LEU A 125 -11.67 -22.16 1.51
CA LEU A 125 -11.25 -23.53 1.20
C LEU A 125 -10.03 -23.94 2.03
N ASP A 126 -9.04 -23.06 2.18
CA ASP A 126 -7.88 -23.29 3.04
C ASP A 126 -8.28 -23.46 4.52
N ALA A 127 -9.18 -22.62 5.04
CA ALA A 127 -9.68 -22.71 6.41
C ALA A 127 -10.44 -24.02 6.67
N ILE A 128 -11.31 -24.44 5.75
CA ILE A 128 -12.09 -25.68 5.86
C ILE A 128 -11.15 -26.89 5.85
N ALA A 129 -10.21 -26.94 4.90
CA ALA A 129 -9.24 -28.04 4.80
C ALA A 129 -8.38 -28.17 6.07
N ARG A 130 -7.95 -27.04 6.65
CA ARG A 130 -7.18 -27.04 7.90
C ARG A 130 -7.99 -27.48 9.11
N ALA A 131 -9.22 -27.01 9.23
CA ALA A 131 -10.10 -27.46 10.30
C ALA A 131 -10.39 -28.97 10.20
N ALA A 132 -10.41 -29.51 8.98
CA ALA A 132 -10.50 -30.95 8.72
C ALA A 132 -9.16 -31.71 8.87
N GLY A 133 -8.04 -31.02 9.08
CA GLY A 133 -6.71 -31.63 9.24
C GLY A 133 -6.15 -32.29 7.97
N VAL A 134 -6.61 -31.87 6.78
CA VAL A 134 -6.21 -32.44 5.48
C VAL A 134 -5.64 -31.37 4.56
N SER A 135 -4.86 -31.79 3.55
CA SER A 135 -4.43 -30.87 2.49
C SER A 135 -5.63 -30.45 1.62
N LEU A 136 -5.62 -29.21 1.14
CA LEU A 136 -6.64 -28.71 0.22
C LEU A 136 -6.74 -29.57 -1.06
N PRO A 137 -5.63 -29.99 -1.71
CA PRO A 137 -5.70 -30.92 -2.83
C PRO A 137 -6.40 -32.23 -2.49
N THR A 138 -6.07 -32.83 -1.33
CA THR A 138 -6.71 -34.07 -0.89
C THR A 138 -8.21 -33.89 -0.67
N MET A 139 -8.62 -32.81 0.01
CA MET A 139 -10.03 -32.49 0.25
C MET A 139 -10.83 -32.33 -1.05
N LEU A 140 -10.20 -31.76 -2.09
CA LEU A 140 -10.83 -31.53 -3.39
C LEU A 140 -10.63 -32.68 -4.39
N GLY A 141 -10.04 -33.80 -3.98
CA GLY A 141 -9.83 -34.97 -4.83
C GLY A 141 -8.66 -34.79 -5.81
N ALA A 142 -7.45 -34.61 -5.28
CA ALA A 142 -6.21 -34.52 -6.07
C ALA A 142 -6.10 -35.64 -7.12
N ARG A 143 -5.80 -35.25 -8.36
CA ARG A 143 -5.79 -36.13 -9.54
C ARG A 143 -4.38 -36.40 -10.07
N ARG A 144 -3.41 -35.58 -9.64
CA ARG A 144 -2.01 -35.62 -10.09
C ARG A 144 -1.09 -34.94 -9.07
N ALA A 145 0.21 -35.21 -9.18
CA ALA A 145 1.23 -34.41 -8.52
C ALA A 145 1.41 -33.05 -9.22
N VAL A 146 2.06 -32.10 -8.54
CA VAL A 146 2.37 -30.79 -9.12
C VAL A 146 3.27 -30.97 -10.36
N PRO A 147 2.83 -30.53 -11.55
CA PRO A 147 3.61 -30.70 -12.77
C PRO A 147 4.79 -29.71 -12.83
N SER A 148 5.80 -30.04 -13.63
CA SER A 148 6.87 -29.09 -13.95
C SER A 148 6.34 -27.95 -14.84
N ARG A 149 6.95 -26.75 -14.74
CA ARG A 149 6.67 -25.61 -15.62
C ARG A 149 6.71 -26.02 -17.11
N SER A 150 5.69 -25.62 -17.86
CA SER A 150 5.50 -26.03 -19.25
C SER A 150 6.19 -25.16 -20.30
N ALA A 151 6.56 -23.92 -19.98
CA ALA A 151 7.31 -23.05 -20.90
C ALA A 151 8.00 -21.91 -20.16
N ARG A 152 9.05 -21.35 -20.79
CA ARG A 152 9.62 -20.04 -20.44
C ARG A 152 9.39 -19.06 -21.58
N THR A 153 8.81 -17.91 -21.28
CA THR A 153 8.45 -16.90 -22.29
C THR A 153 9.67 -16.24 -22.91
N VAL A 154 9.74 -16.23 -24.24
CA VAL A 154 10.74 -15.49 -25.03
C VAL A 154 10.06 -14.27 -25.68
N PRO A 155 10.61 -13.05 -25.58
CA PRO A 155 10.02 -11.88 -26.24
C PRO A 155 10.15 -11.96 -27.76
N ALA A 156 9.03 -11.88 -28.49
CA ALA A 156 8.99 -11.94 -29.95
C ALA A 156 9.66 -10.73 -30.62
N GLY A 157 9.63 -9.56 -29.99
CA GLY A 157 10.29 -8.35 -30.50
C GLY A 157 11.82 -8.31 -30.38
N SER A 158 12.46 -9.45 -30.11
CA SER A 158 13.92 -9.56 -30.25
C SER A 158 14.25 -9.77 -31.74
N SER A 159 15.49 -9.57 -32.19
CA SER A 159 15.85 -9.98 -33.54
C SER A 159 15.63 -11.49 -33.73
N VAL A 160 15.37 -11.92 -34.96
CA VAL A 160 15.20 -13.34 -35.34
C VAL A 160 16.32 -14.21 -34.75
N SER A 161 17.58 -13.76 -34.85
CA SER A 161 18.74 -14.43 -34.30
C SER A 161 18.68 -14.61 -32.77
N VAL A 162 18.19 -13.61 -32.04
CA VAL A 162 18.05 -13.67 -30.57
C VAL A 162 16.91 -14.59 -30.17
N VAL A 163 15.84 -14.67 -30.96
CA VAL A 163 14.77 -15.65 -30.75
C VAL A 163 15.31 -17.06 -30.94
N GLU A 164 16.03 -17.32 -32.04
CA GLU A 164 16.65 -18.62 -32.31
C GLU A 164 17.62 -19.04 -31.21
N GLU A 165 18.49 -18.14 -30.75
CA GLU A 165 19.43 -18.37 -29.65
C GLU A 165 18.70 -18.74 -28.36
N LYS A 166 17.68 -17.94 -27.96
CA LYS A 166 16.94 -18.15 -26.71
C LYS A 166 16.07 -19.41 -26.72
N VAL A 167 15.50 -19.75 -27.87
CA VAL A 167 14.73 -21.00 -28.04
C VAL A 167 15.68 -22.19 -28.05
N GLY A 168 16.78 -22.13 -28.82
CA GLY A 168 17.81 -23.17 -28.87
C GLY A 168 18.45 -23.43 -27.50
N ALA A 169 18.69 -22.37 -26.71
CA ALA A 169 19.23 -22.48 -25.36
C ALA A 169 18.31 -23.25 -24.38
N GLN A 170 17.02 -23.38 -24.69
CA GLN A 170 16.10 -24.19 -23.88
C GLN A 170 16.25 -25.68 -24.15
N ARG A 171 16.88 -26.10 -25.27
CA ARG A 171 17.17 -27.50 -25.64
C ARG A 171 16.00 -28.46 -25.46
N GLY A 172 14.79 -28.04 -25.82
CA GLY A 172 13.57 -28.86 -25.66
C GLY A 172 13.18 -29.18 -24.21
N ARG A 173 13.74 -28.48 -23.20
CA ARG A 173 13.46 -28.69 -21.78
C ARG A 173 11.98 -28.55 -21.40
N TYR A 174 11.21 -27.84 -22.22
CA TYR A 174 9.83 -27.47 -21.94
C TYR A 174 8.87 -28.10 -22.97
N PRO A 175 7.68 -28.56 -22.53
CA PRO A 175 6.68 -29.15 -23.41
C PRO A 175 5.99 -28.15 -24.36
N ALA A 176 6.32 -26.85 -24.32
CA ALA A 176 5.89 -25.84 -25.28
C ALA A 176 6.94 -24.73 -25.44
N VAL A 177 7.00 -24.12 -26.62
CA VAL A 177 7.82 -22.93 -26.89
C VAL A 177 6.92 -21.69 -26.88
N ARG A 178 7.02 -20.86 -25.83
CA ARG A 178 6.16 -19.69 -25.65
C ARG A 178 6.84 -18.39 -26.05
N LEU A 179 6.21 -17.63 -26.93
CA LEU A 179 6.61 -16.31 -27.41
C LEU A 179 5.64 -15.25 -26.87
N ALA A 180 6.15 -14.10 -26.43
CA ALA A 180 5.31 -12.93 -26.12
C ALA A 180 5.31 -11.95 -27.29
N ALA A 181 4.16 -11.80 -27.95
CA ALA A 181 3.97 -10.96 -29.12
C ALA A 181 4.24 -9.48 -28.83
N ARG A 182 4.56 -8.67 -29.84
CA ARG A 182 4.63 -7.20 -29.71
C ARG A 182 3.37 -6.48 -30.16
N GLY A 183 2.47 -7.17 -30.86
CA GLY A 183 1.33 -6.53 -31.52
C GLY A 183 1.67 -6.04 -32.92
N GLU A 184 2.72 -6.60 -33.53
CA GLU A 184 3.20 -6.27 -34.87
C GLU A 184 3.19 -7.55 -35.71
N PRO A 185 2.08 -7.87 -36.43
CA PRO A 185 1.86 -9.20 -37.01
C PRO A 185 3.03 -9.76 -37.81
N ALA A 186 3.63 -8.95 -38.69
CA ALA A 186 4.77 -9.38 -39.51
C ALA A 186 5.99 -9.80 -38.65
N ARG A 187 6.36 -9.00 -37.64
CA ARG A 187 7.50 -9.33 -36.77
C ARG A 187 7.21 -10.50 -35.85
N ASP A 188 5.97 -10.61 -35.39
CA ASP A 188 5.56 -11.71 -34.52
C ASP A 188 5.53 -13.05 -35.31
N LEU A 189 5.16 -13.03 -36.60
CA LEU A 189 5.28 -14.17 -37.52
C LEU A 189 6.73 -14.55 -37.81
N ASP A 190 7.61 -13.57 -38.04
CA ASP A 190 9.05 -13.82 -38.22
C ASP A 190 9.65 -14.51 -36.98
N ALA A 191 9.27 -14.07 -35.78
CA ALA A 191 9.67 -14.69 -34.52
C ALA A 191 9.09 -16.11 -34.37
N LEU A 192 7.87 -16.36 -34.84
CA LEU A 192 7.25 -17.69 -34.82
C LEU A 192 8.01 -18.67 -35.72
N LEU A 193 8.37 -18.26 -36.94
CA LEU A 193 9.20 -19.06 -37.87
C LEU A 193 10.62 -19.27 -37.33
N ALA A 194 11.18 -18.27 -36.65
CA ALA A 194 12.47 -18.39 -35.95
C ALA A 194 12.42 -19.46 -34.86
N ALA A 195 11.36 -19.45 -34.05
CA ALA A 195 11.14 -20.46 -33.02
C ALA A 195 10.92 -21.86 -33.61
N GLU A 196 10.23 -21.97 -34.75
CA GLU A 196 10.04 -23.23 -35.47
C GLU A 196 11.38 -23.86 -35.86
N ARG A 197 12.24 -23.10 -36.55
CA ARG A 197 13.58 -23.52 -36.97
C ARG A 197 14.46 -23.94 -35.79
N ALA A 198 14.53 -23.11 -34.75
CA ALA A 198 15.33 -23.41 -33.57
C ALA A 198 14.82 -24.64 -32.79
N GLY A 199 13.48 -24.78 -32.67
CA GLY A 199 12.88 -25.97 -32.07
C GLY A 199 13.14 -27.23 -32.88
N ALA A 200 13.17 -27.13 -34.22
CA ALA A 200 13.40 -28.27 -35.11
C ALA A 200 14.84 -28.76 -35.01
N ALA A 201 15.80 -27.83 -34.97
CA ALA A 201 17.20 -28.13 -34.73
C ALA A 201 17.44 -28.80 -33.35
N ALA A 202 16.58 -28.52 -32.36
CA ALA A 202 16.63 -29.12 -31.03
C ALA A 202 15.87 -30.46 -30.91
N GLY A 203 15.27 -30.97 -31.99
CA GLY A 203 14.53 -32.24 -32.00
C GLY A 203 13.18 -32.23 -31.27
N GLY A 204 12.63 -31.05 -30.95
CA GLY A 204 11.35 -30.93 -30.25
C GLY A 204 10.15 -31.07 -31.20
N ALA A 205 9.09 -31.75 -30.77
CA ALA A 205 7.78 -31.75 -31.45
C ALA A 205 6.74 -30.87 -30.74
N HIS A 206 7.21 -30.01 -29.83
CA HIS A 206 6.37 -29.23 -28.92
C HIS A 206 5.61 -28.11 -29.61
N PRO A 207 4.34 -27.83 -29.22
CA PRO A 207 3.58 -26.74 -29.80
C PRO A 207 4.28 -25.38 -29.64
N LEU A 208 4.11 -24.54 -30.65
CA LEU A 208 4.49 -23.13 -30.56
C LEU A 208 3.32 -22.34 -30.02
N TRP A 209 3.59 -21.48 -29.05
CA TRP A 209 2.58 -20.69 -28.37
C TRP A 209 2.91 -19.21 -28.49
N LEU A 210 2.04 -18.44 -29.15
CA LEU A 210 2.13 -17.00 -29.25
C LEU A 210 1.13 -16.32 -28.28
N GLU A 211 1.66 -15.68 -27.24
CA GLU A 211 0.89 -14.91 -26.26
C GLU A 211 0.75 -13.46 -26.69
N CYS A 212 -0.49 -13.06 -26.98
CA CYS A 212 -0.80 -11.80 -27.65
C CYS A 212 -1.27 -10.70 -26.69
N ALA A 213 -1.81 -11.06 -25.52
CA ALA A 213 -2.33 -10.12 -24.52
C ALA A 213 -3.29 -9.05 -25.08
N GLY A 214 -4.11 -9.43 -26.08
CA GLY A 214 -5.09 -8.54 -26.73
C GLY A 214 -4.48 -7.36 -27.48
N ARG A 215 -3.25 -7.49 -27.99
CA ARG A 215 -2.50 -6.39 -28.62
C ARG A 215 -2.92 -6.07 -30.06
N TYR A 216 -3.57 -6.99 -30.77
CA TYR A 216 -3.93 -6.78 -32.17
C TYR A 216 -5.29 -6.10 -32.33
N SER A 217 -5.45 -5.34 -33.41
CA SER A 217 -6.78 -4.98 -33.92
C SER A 217 -7.50 -6.24 -34.44
N VAL A 218 -8.81 -6.15 -34.63
CA VAL A 218 -9.60 -7.27 -35.19
C VAL A 218 -9.07 -7.68 -36.56
N GLU A 219 -8.85 -6.72 -37.46
CA GLU A 219 -8.32 -6.96 -38.82
C GLU A 219 -6.91 -7.58 -38.79
N GLN A 220 -6.03 -7.08 -37.92
CA GLN A 220 -4.69 -7.65 -37.75
C GLN A 220 -4.75 -9.10 -37.25
N ALA A 221 -5.65 -9.40 -36.32
CA ALA A 221 -5.82 -10.74 -35.78
C ALA A 221 -6.41 -11.72 -36.82
N GLU A 222 -7.34 -11.27 -37.66
CA GLU A 222 -7.88 -12.07 -38.77
C GLU A 222 -6.78 -12.42 -39.78
N GLY A 223 -6.02 -11.43 -40.23
CA GLY A 223 -4.90 -11.67 -41.14
C GLY A 223 -3.82 -12.56 -40.53
N LEU A 224 -3.55 -12.44 -39.22
CA LEU A 224 -2.62 -13.32 -38.50
C LEU A 224 -3.10 -14.78 -38.49
N VAL A 225 -4.39 -15.02 -38.24
CA VAL A 225 -4.98 -16.38 -38.26
C VAL A 225 -4.88 -17.00 -39.66
N ASP A 226 -5.20 -16.23 -40.70
CA ASP A 226 -5.12 -16.70 -42.08
C ASP A 226 -3.69 -17.05 -42.49
N GLU A 227 -2.73 -16.19 -42.16
CA GLU A 227 -1.33 -16.40 -42.52
C GLU A 227 -0.73 -17.61 -41.78
N ILE A 228 -1.06 -17.79 -40.48
CA ILE A 228 -0.64 -18.99 -39.73
C ILE A 228 -1.27 -20.26 -40.32
N ALA A 229 -2.56 -20.21 -40.68
CA ALA A 229 -3.23 -21.36 -41.31
C ALA A 229 -2.59 -21.70 -42.67
N SER A 230 -2.25 -20.70 -43.48
CA SER A 230 -1.49 -20.86 -44.72
C SER A 230 -0.10 -21.47 -44.48
N MET A 231 0.64 -20.99 -43.48
CA MET A 231 1.93 -21.56 -43.08
C MET A 231 1.84 -23.03 -42.68
N LEU A 232 0.78 -23.43 -41.97
CA LEU A 232 0.52 -24.82 -41.60
C LEU A 232 0.15 -25.67 -42.82
N ALA A 233 -0.68 -25.13 -43.72
CA ALA A 233 -1.07 -25.80 -44.95
C ALA A 233 0.15 -26.11 -45.85
N ASP A 234 1.08 -25.16 -45.99
CA ASP A 234 2.23 -25.32 -46.88
C ASP A 234 3.46 -25.93 -46.18
N GLY A 235 3.34 -26.30 -44.90
CA GLY A 235 4.40 -26.97 -44.13
C GLY A 235 5.54 -26.06 -43.66
N ARG A 236 5.39 -24.73 -43.76
CA ARG A 236 6.33 -23.76 -43.16
C ARG A 236 6.31 -23.82 -41.64
N LEU A 237 5.15 -24.16 -41.06
CA LEU A 237 4.98 -24.54 -39.67
C LEU A 237 4.57 -26.01 -39.63
N THR A 238 5.28 -26.82 -38.86
CA THR A 238 5.08 -28.27 -38.79
C THR A 238 4.55 -28.75 -37.44
N ARG A 239 4.22 -27.80 -36.55
CA ARG A 239 3.77 -28.07 -35.17
C ARG A 239 2.44 -27.37 -34.86
N PRO A 240 1.67 -27.88 -33.87
CA PRO A 240 0.46 -27.22 -33.42
C PRO A 240 0.76 -25.80 -32.90
N ILE A 241 -0.13 -24.87 -33.18
CA ILE A 241 0.01 -23.46 -32.79
C ILE A 241 -1.07 -23.10 -31.76
N LEU A 242 -0.66 -22.52 -30.64
CA LEU A 242 -1.53 -21.90 -29.65
C LEU A 242 -1.46 -20.38 -29.80
N LEU A 243 -2.55 -19.74 -30.21
CA LEU A 243 -2.65 -18.28 -30.31
C LEU A 243 -3.50 -17.75 -29.15
N GLU A 244 -2.84 -17.25 -28.11
CA GLU A 244 -3.50 -16.83 -26.87
C GLU A 244 -3.96 -15.38 -26.95
N GLN A 245 -5.26 -15.18 -26.75
CA GLN A 245 -5.91 -13.87 -26.61
C GLN A 245 -5.46 -12.82 -27.66
N PRO A 246 -5.68 -13.03 -28.98
CA PRO A 246 -5.21 -12.11 -30.02
C PRO A 246 -5.80 -10.70 -29.91
N VAL A 247 -7.08 -10.58 -29.55
CA VAL A 247 -7.80 -9.32 -29.38
C VAL A 247 -8.23 -9.11 -27.93
N ARG A 248 -8.45 -7.84 -27.54
CA ARG A 248 -8.93 -7.49 -26.18
C ARG A 248 -10.28 -8.14 -25.89
N ARG A 249 -10.51 -8.53 -24.63
CA ARG A 249 -11.80 -9.08 -24.15
C ARG A 249 -13.06 -8.34 -24.63
N LEU A 250 -12.99 -7.02 -24.81
CA LEU A 250 -14.13 -6.21 -25.25
C LEU A 250 -14.59 -6.52 -26.69
N HIS A 251 -13.78 -7.20 -27.50
CA HIS A 251 -14.10 -7.65 -28.84
C HIS A 251 -14.51 -9.14 -28.85
N ARG A 252 -15.43 -9.51 -27.96
CA ARG A 252 -15.84 -10.89 -27.72
C ARG A 252 -16.35 -11.59 -28.99
N ASP A 253 -17.20 -10.94 -29.78
CA ASP A 253 -17.75 -11.52 -31.02
C ASP A 253 -16.67 -11.74 -32.09
N ALA A 254 -15.72 -10.82 -32.19
CA ALA A 254 -14.57 -10.96 -33.08
C ALA A 254 -13.68 -12.14 -32.65
N LEU A 255 -13.45 -12.31 -31.34
CA LEU A 255 -12.70 -13.46 -30.84
C LEU A 255 -13.42 -14.79 -31.11
N ALA A 256 -14.74 -14.84 -30.97
CA ALA A 256 -15.55 -16.00 -31.34
C ALA A 256 -15.48 -16.30 -32.85
N ALA A 257 -15.48 -15.25 -33.69
CA ALA A 257 -15.28 -15.40 -35.13
C ALA A 257 -13.88 -15.95 -35.47
N LEU A 258 -12.83 -15.49 -34.80
CA LEU A 258 -11.46 -16.00 -34.97
C LEU A 258 -11.36 -17.49 -34.57
N ILE A 259 -12.04 -17.90 -33.50
CA ILE A 259 -12.12 -19.32 -33.09
C ILE A 259 -12.74 -20.17 -34.20
N ARG A 260 -13.91 -19.77 -34.70
CA ARG A 260 -14.57 -20.47 -35.82
C ARG A 260 -13.67 -20.51 -37.05
N ARG A 261 -13.03 -19.39 -37.39
CA ARG A 261 -12.15 -19.27 -38.55
C ARG A 261 -10.95 -20.22 -38.46
N ALA A 262 -10.25 -20.22 -37.33
CA ALA A 262 -9.13 -21.14 -37.08
C ALA A 262 -9.57 -22.62 -37.15
N HIS A 263 -10.74 -22.94 -36.59
CA HIS A 263 -11.31 -24.28 -36.64
C HIS A 263 -11.67 -24.71 -38.07
N THR A 264 -12.31 -23.85 -38.86
CA THR A 264 -12.65 -24.15 -40.26
C THR A 264 -11.40 -24.36 -41.12
N LEU A 265 -10.33 -23.59 -40.88
CA LEU A 265 -9.11 -23.65 -41.69
C LEU A 265 -8.17 -24.81 -41.30
N THR A 266 -8.12 -25.17 -40.02
CA THR A 266 -7.07 -26.08 -39.49
C THR A 266 -7.59 -27.17 -38.55
N GLY A 267 -8.91 -27.25 -38.35
CA GLY A 267 -9.53 -28.23 -37.47
C GLY A 267 -9.38 -29.67 -37.98
N PRO A 268 -9.77 -30.68 -37.17
CA PRO A 268 -9.53 -32.09 -37.45
C PRO A 268 -10.00 -32.56 -38.84
N ASP A 269 -11.17 -32.08 -39.27
CA ASP A 269 -11.79 -32.46 -40.55
C ASP A 269 -11.12 -31.76 -41.75
N ALA A 270 -10.50 -30.60 -41.54
CA ALA A 270 -9.85 -29.80 -42.58
C ALA A 270 -8.34 -30.08 -42.70
N ALA A 271 -7.70 -30.53 -41.62
CA ALA A 271 -6.24 -30.58 -41.52
C ALA A 271 -5.59 -31.68 -42.37
N GLY A 272 -6.29 -32.76 -42.74
CA GLY A 272 -5.73 -33.85 -43.55
C GLY A 272 -4.44 -34.46 -42.97
N GLY A 273 -4.28 -34.47 -41.64
CA GLY A 273 -3.07 -34.91 -40.93
C GLY A 273 -2.05 -33.81 -40.60
N LYS A 274 -2.29 -32.55 -40.99
CA LYS A 274 -1.45 -31.39 -40.64
C LYS A 274 -1.74 -30.88 -39.22
N PRO A 275 -0.85 -30.07 -38.61
CA PRO A 275 -1.05 -29.53 -37.27
C PRO A 275 -2.15 -28.46 -37.23
N GLU A 276 -2.84 -28.36 -36.08
CA GLU A 276 -3.96 -27.44 -35.85
C GLU A 276 -3.50 -26.09 -35.27
N LEU A 277 -4.21 -25.00 -35.62
CA LEU A 277 -4.16 -23.70 -34.94
C LEU A 277 -5.33 -23.61 -33.94
N ARG A 278 -5.00 -23.43 -32.66
CA ARG A 278 -5.99 -23.24 -31.59
C ARG A 278 -5.92 -21.81 -31.05
N ILE A 279 -7.06 -21.13 -31.02
CA ILE A 279 -7.20 -19.87 -30.29
C ILE A 279 -7.43 -20.21 -28.81
N VAL A 280 -6.57 -19.68 -27.94
CA VAL A 280 -6.70 -19.85 -26.47
C VAL A 280 -7.45 -18.67 -25.89
N LEU A 281 -8.55 -18.95 -25.19
CA LEU A 281 -9.27 -17.98 -24.39
C LEU A 281 -8.56 -17.78 -23.04
N ASP A 282 -8.13 -16.55 -22.72
CA ASP A 282 -7.54 -16.18 -21.42
C ASP A 282 -8.44 -15.16 -20.70
N GLU A 283 -8.11 -13.85 -20.72
CA GLU A 283 -8.91 -12.80 -20.06
C GLU A 283 -10.36 -12.73 -20.53
N SER A 284 -10.69 -13.30 -21.69
CA SER A 284 -12.05 -13.37 -22.19
C SER A 284 -12.95 -14.33 -21.42
N VAL A 285 -12.40 -15.29 -20.66
CA VAL A 285 -13.18 -16.26 -19.88
C VAL A 285 -12.79 -16.15 -18.41
N GLU A 286 -13.64 -15.48 -17.63
CA GLU A 286 -13.44 -15.32 -16.18
C GLU A 286 -14.58 -15.94 -15.35
N SER A 287 -15.60 -16.47 -16.02
CA SER A 287 -16.79 -17.07 -15.42
C SER A 287 -17.36 -18.18 -16.31
N LEU A 288 -18.28 -18.96 -15.76
CA LEU A 288 -19.05 -19.95 -16.52
C LEU A 288 -19.92 -19.30 -17.61
N ASP A 289 -20.44 -18.10 -17.37
CA ASP A 289 -21.29 -17.39 -18.33
C ASP A 289 -20.46 -16.90 -19.53
N ASP A 290 -19.25 -16.37 -19.28
CA ASP A 290 -18.32 -15.98 -20.35
C ASP A 290 -18.03 -17.19 -21.27
N LEU A 291 -17.67 -18.34 -20.69
CA LEU A 291 -17.40 -19.57 -21.46
C LEU A 291 -18.65 -20.07 -22.19
N SER A 292 -19.80 -20.09 -21.52
CA SER A 292 -21.06 -20.56 -22.11
C SER A 292 -21.45 -19.74 -23.32
N GLY A 293 -21.21 -18.43 -23.29
CA GLY A 293 -21.36 -17.60 -24.48
C GLY A 293 -20.48 -18.08 -25.64
N PHE A 294 -19.18 -18.28 -25.43
CA PHE A 294 -18.30 -18.75 -26.52
C PHE A 294 -18.72 -20.13 -27.06
N LEU A 295 -19.16 -21.03 -26.19
CA LEU A 295 -19.65 -22.36 -26.58
C LEU A 295 -20.94 -22.31 -27.43
N GLN A 296 -21.78 -21.29 -27.25
CA GLN A 296 -22.95 -21.07 -28.11
C GLN A 296 -22.55 -20.62 -29.53
N ASP A 297 -21.42 -19.94 -29.67
CA ASP A 297 -20.96 -19.38 -30.93
C ASP A 297 -20.07 -20.31 -31.76
N GLY A 298 -19.53 -21.37 -31.16
CA GLY A 298 -18.67 -22.31 -31.85
C GLY A 298 -17.78 -23.17 -30.94
N PRO A 299 -16.92 -24.01 -31.54
CA PRO A 299 -16.10 -24.95 -30.80
C PRO A 299 -14.95 -24.25 -30.05
N VAL A 300 -14.93 -24.34 -28.72
CA VAL A 300 -13.81 -23.87 -27.90
C VAL A 300 -12.81 -25.01 -27.72
N ARG A 301 -11.61 -24.88 -28.30
CA ARG A 301 -10.57 -25.93 -28.31
C ARG A 301 -9.41 -25.68 -27.35
N ALA A 302 -9.31 -24.49 -26.76
CA ALA A 302 -8.30 -24.18 -25.75
C ALA A 302 -8.78 -23.09 -24.78
N VAL A 303 -8.53 -23.28 -23.49
CA VAL A 303 -8.84 -22.33 -22.42
C VAL A 303 -7.67 -22.22 -21.44
N SER A 304 -7.38 -20.98 -21.03
CA SER A 304 -6.46 -20.63 -19.95
C SER A 304 -7.29 -20.20 -18.75
N VAL A 305 -6.98 -20.77 -17.58
CA VAL A 305 -7.56 -20.37 -16.30
C VAL A 305 -6.47 -19.89 -15.36
N ASP A 306 -6.83 -18.97 -14.47
CA ASP A 306 -6.02 -18.57 -13.33
C ASP A 306 -6.88 -18.47 -12.06
N LEU A 307 -6.23 -18.17 -10.93
CA LEU A 307 -6.90 -18.14 -9.62
C LEU A 307 -7.38 -16.76 -9.17
N ARG A 308 -7.27 -15.72 -10.00
CA ARG A 308 -7.77 -14.39 -9.63
C ARG A 308 -9.29 -14.36 -9.50
N ARG A 309 -10.01 -15.36 -10.00
CA ARG A 309 -11.46 -15.51 -9.82
C ARG A 309 -11.85 -16.59 -8.82
N GLY A 310 -10.85 -17.18 -8.15
CA GLY A 310 -11.01 -18.24 -7.17
C GLY A 310 -10.90 -19.64 -7.76
N LEU A 311 -10.54 -20.59 -6.90
CA LEU A 311 -10.24 -21.97 -7.26
C LEU A 311 -11.46 -22.73 -7.77
N GLY A 312 -12.63 -22.59 -7.13
CA GLY A 312 -13.85 -23.27 -7.56
C GLY A 312 -14.33 -22.78 -8.93
N THR A 313 -14.23 -21.48 -9.20
CA THR A 313 -14.51 -20.93 -10.54
C THR A 313 -13.61 -21.56 -11.61
N ALA A 314 -12.29 -21.67 -11.36
CA ALA A 314 -11.37 -22.29 -12.29
C ALA A 314 -11.71 -23.77 -12.56
N ILE A 315 -12.04 -24.54 -11.53
CA ILE A 315 -12.47 -25.95 -11.66
C ILE A 315 -13.71 -26.06 -12.55
N ARG A 316 -14.76 -25.28 -12.27
CA ARG A 316 -16.02 -25.37 -13.03
C ARG A 316 -15.87 -24.94 -14.48
N VAL A 317 -15.04 -23.92 -14.77
CA VAL A 317 -14.73 -23.52 -16.16
C VAL A 317 -14.08 -24.68 -16.91
N VAL A 318 -13.14 -25.39 -16.29
CA VAL A 318 -12.48 -26.55 -16.90
C VAL A 318 -13.45 -27.73 -17.06
N GLU A 319 -14.30 -28.03 -16.08
CA GLU A 319 -15.33 -29.07 -16.19
C GLU A 319 -16.30 -28.78 -17.35
N ARG A 320 -16.75 -27.52 -17.47
CA ARG A 320 -17.66 -27.11 -18.54
C ARG A 320 -17.00 -27.18 -19.91
N ALA A 321 -15.73 -26.78 -20.02
CA ALA A 321 -14.96 -26.88 -21.26
C ALA A 321 -14.78 -28.35 -21.68
N LEU A 322 -14.45 -29.24 -20.75
CA LEU A 322 -14.30 -30.68 -21.01
C LEU A 322 -15.61 -31.37 -21.40
N ALA A 323 -16.72 -30.96 -20.79
CA ALA A 323 -18.04 -31.45 -21.15
C ALA A 323 -18.43 -31.07 -22.58
N ALA A 324 -17.91 -29.94 -23.09
CA ALA A 324 -18.14 -29.50 -24.46
C ALA A 324 -17.15 -30.12 -25.47
N ASP A 325 -15.88 -30.23 -25.10
CA ASP A 325 -14.83 -30.89 -25.89
C ASP A 325 -13.83 -31.63 -24.99
N PRO A 326 -13.84 -32.98 -24.96
CA PRO A 326 -12.85 -33.75 -24.20
C PRO A 326 -11.39 -33.52 -24.63
N ALA A 327 -11.18 -33.08 -25.88
CA ALA A 327 -9.87 -32.78 -26.45
C ALA A 327 -9.39 -31.32 -26.21
N VAL A 328 -10.18 -30.51 -25.50
CA VAL A 328 -9.85 -29.11 -25.18
C VAL A 328 -8.50 -29.02 -24.49
N THR A 329 -7.65 -28.08 -24.91
CA THR A 329 -6.40 -27.78 -24.23
C THR A 329 -6.68 -26.92 -22.99
N VAL A 330 -6.20 -27.36 -21.82
CA VAL A 330 -6.35 -26.64 -20.56
C VAL A 330 -5.00 -26.13 -20.10
N ILE A 331 -4.94 -24.81 -19.89
CA ILE A 331 -3.76 -24.11 -19.39
C ILE A 331 -4.07 -23.56 -18.00
N LEU A 332 -3.21 -23.84 -17.03
CA LEU A 332 -3.21 -23.12 -15.75
C LEU A 332 -2.09 -22.09 -15.78
N SER A 333 -2.48 -20.83 -15.81
CA SER A 333 -1.56 -19.69 -15.85
C SER A 333 -1.56 -18.92 -14.54
N SER A 334 -0.54 -18.09 -14.36
CA SER A 334 -0.43 -17.20 -13.21
C SER A 334 0.31 -15.92 -13.57
N PRO A 335 0.15 -14.85 -12.76
CA PRO A 335 0.95 -13.66 -12.92
C PRO A 335 2.46 -13.96 -12.84
N GLY A 336 3.27 -13.17 -13.54
CA GLY A 336 4.74 -13.40 -13.54
C GLY A 336 5.39 -13.30 -12.16
N ARG A 337 4.76 -12.59 -11.23
CA ARG A 337 5.11 -12.44 -9.82
C ARG A 337 3.91 -12.83 -8.99
N VAL A 338 4.13 -13.66 -7.97
CA VAL A 338 3.10 -14.14 -7.05
C VAL A 338 3.65 -14.12 -5.62
N THR A 339 2.75 -14.22 -4.66
CA THR A 339 3.10 -14.58 -3.28
C THR A 339 3.31 -16.07 -3.11
N ASP A 340 3.90 -16.47 -1.99
CA ASP A 340 3.92 -17.87 -1.52
C ASP A 340 2.50 -18.45 -1.35
N LEU A 341 1.54 -17.66 -0.85
CA LEU A 341 0.13 -18.05 -0.73
C LEU A 341 -0.54 -18.29 -2.08
N GLU A 342 -0.36 -17.38 -3.04
CA GLU A 342 -0.86 -17.57 -4.41
C GLU A 342 -0.20 -18.78 -5.08
N ALA A 343 1.12 -18.95 -4.92
CA ALA A 343 1.84 -20.09 -5.48
C ALA A 343 1.28 -21.41 -4.94
N ALA A 344 1.06 -21.51 -3.63
CA ALA A 344 0.47 -22.69 -3.01
C ALA A 344 -0.95 -22.97 -3.51
N ALA A 345 -1.77 -21.92 -3.67
CA ALA A 345 -3.12 -22.07 -4.27
C ALA A 345 -3.05 -22.54 -5.73
N ILE A 346 -2.12 -22.01 -6.52
CA ILE A 346 -1.89 -22.39 -7.93
C ILE A 346 -1.40 -23.85 -8.01
N GLU A 347 -0.52 -24.28 -7.11
CA GLU A 347 -0.09 -25.68 -7.02
C GLU A 347 -1.23 -26.61 -6.60
N ALA A 348 -2.09 -26.18 -5.67
CA ALA A 348 -3.28 -26.93 -5.32
C ALA A 348 -4.23 -27.07 -6.53
N ALA A 349 -4.46 -25.99 -7.27
CA ALA A 349 -5.23 -26.00 -8.52
C ALA A 349 -4.65 -26.99 -9.53
N ALA A 350 -3.33 -27.00 -9.72
CA ALA A 350 -2.67 -27.88 -10.67
C ALA A 350 -2.95 -29.37 -10.40
N GLN A 351 -3.08 -29.73 -9.12
CA GLN A 351 -3.36 -31.10 -8.66
C GLN A 351 -4.83 -31.49 -8.82
N VAL A 352 -5.78 -30.56 -8.66
CA VAL A 352 -7.23 -30.87 -8.57
C VAL A 352 -8.00 -30.66 -9.87
N LEU A 353 -7.50 -29.78 -10.77
CA LEU A 353 -8.16 -29.49 -12.04
C LEU A 353 -8.47 -30.79 -12.81
N PRO A 354 -9.67 -30.99 -13.38
CA PRO A 354 -10.02 -32.24 -14.06
C PRO A 354 -9.06 -32.63 -15.18
N LYS A 355 -8.55 -31.66 -15.92
CA LYS A 355 -7.48 -31.79 -16.94
C LYS A 355 -6.49 -30.64 -16.81
N LEU A 356 -5.23 -30.86 -17.15
CA LEU A 356 -4.20 -29.84 -17.24
C LEU A 356 -3.13 -30.26 -18.25
N ASP A 357 -3.01 -29.52 -19.34
CA ASP A 357 -2.02 -29.77 -20.39
C ASP A 357 -0.77 -28.90 -20.22
N PHE A 358 -0.96 -27.63 -19.82
CA PHE A 358 0.14 -26.69 -19.63
C PHE A 358 0.06 -25.94 -18.29
N TYR A 359 1.17 -25.92 -17.55
CA TYR A 359 1.31 -25.28 -16.25
C TYR A 359 2.35 -24.16 -16.29
N LEU A 360 1.93 -22.93 -16.01
CA LEU A 360 2.80 -21.74 -15.99
C LEU A 360 2.78 -21.06 -14.61
N PRO A 361 3.63 -21.52 -13.66
CA PRO A 361 3.72 -20.91 -12.35
C PRO A 361 4.40 -19.53 -12.38
N GLY A 362 4.08 -18.69 -11.41
CA GLY A 362 4.70 -17.39 -11.20
C GLY A 362 6.01 -17.54 -10.44
N ARG A 363 6.75 -16.44 -10.29
CA ARG A 363 7.89 -16.38 -9.36
C ARG A 363 7.40 -15.86 -8.01
N ILE A 364 7.72 -16.57 -6.93
CA ILE A 364 7.48 -16.07 -5.58
C ILE A 364 8.39 -14.86 -5.33
N ASN A 365 7.77 -13.73 -5.04
CA ASN A 365 8.43 -12.46 -4.78
C ASN A 365 8.21 -11.95 -3.35
N VAL A 366 7.09 -12.36 -2.73
CA VAL A 366 6.69 -11.94 -1.39
C VAL A 366 6.21 -13.16 -0.63
N GLU A 367 6.65 -13.27 0.60
CA GLU A 367 6.19 -14.30 1.50
C GLU A 367 5.25 -13.70 2.55
N LEU A 368 3.98 -14.12 2.50
CA LEU A 368 2.93 -13.72 3.43
C LEU A 368 2.54 -14.86 4.37
N GLY A 369 2.85 -16.10 4.02
CA GLY A 369 2.70 -17.26 4.90
C GLY A 369 3.79 -17.33 5.96
N GLY A 370 3.51 -17.97 7.10
CA GLY A 370 4.48 -18.20 8.17
C GLY A 370 5.62 -19.12 7.76
N MET A 371 6.71 -19.09 8.53
CA MET A 371 7.76 -20.10 8.39
C MET A 371 7.14 -21.48 8.62
N PRO A 372 7.50 -22.50 7.82
CA PRO A 372 7.11 -23.88 8.14
C PRO A 372 7.54 -24.17 9.58
N GLY A 373 6.56 -24.44 10.46
CA GLY A 373 6.84 -24.88 11.81
C GLY A 373 7.61 -26.19 11.72
N ALA A 374 8.73 -26.28 12.43
CA ALA A 374 9.61 -27.44 12.48
C ALA A 374 8.98 -28.60 13.27
N GLU A 375 7.81 -29.08 12.86
CA GLU A 375 7.37 -30.44 13.17
C GLU A 375 7.69 -31.31 11.94
N GLU A 376 8.92 -31.81 11.89
CA GLU A 376 9.31 -32.83 10.92
C GLU A 376 8.35 -34.03 11.03
N GLY A 377 7.49 -34.23 10.03
CA GLY A 377 6.60 -35.38 9.92
C GLY A 377 5.09 -35.10 10.02
N ALA A 378 4.66 -33.87 10.32
CA ALA A 378 3.23 -33.52 10.26
C ALA A 378 2.73 -33.45 8.80
N ALA A 379 1.59 -34.08 8.51
CA ALA A 379 0.97 -34.01 7.19
C ALA A 379 0.57 -32.55 6.87
N PRO A 380 0.81 -32.05 5.64
CA PRO A 380 0.45 -30.69 5.27
C PRO A 380 -1.07 -30.52 5.30
N ALA A 381 -1.54 -29.54 6.07
CA ALA A 381 -2.96 -29.14 6.13
C ALA A 381 -3.21 -27.87 5.29
N GLY A 382 -4.41 -27.77 4.72
CA GLY A 382 -4.78 -26.66 3.84
C GLY A 382 -3.87 -26.56 2.61
N LEU A 383 -3.44 -25.35 2.28
CA LEU A 383 -2.51 -25.04 1.19
C LEU A 383 -1.07 -25.51 1.45
N GLY A 384 -0.74 -26.01 2.64
CA GLY A 384 0.63 -26.43 2.98
C GLY A 384 1.58 -25.27 3.34
N VAL A 385 1.13 -24.03 3.23
CA VAL A 385 1.83 -22.82 3.73
C VAL A 385 1.21 -22.40 5.05
N GLN A 386 1.97 -22.08 6.10
CA GLN A 386 1.37 -21.70 7.38
C GLN A 386 0.65 -20.34 7.28
N PRO A 387 -0.58 -20.18 7.81
CA PRO A 387 -1.23 -18.87 7.96
C PRO A 387 -0.39 -17.98 8.88
N SER A 388 -0.20 -16.71 8.54
CA SER A 388 0.52 -15.78 9.42
C SER A 388 -0.17 -14.43 9.50
N LEU A 389 -0.91 -14.23 10.59
CA LEU A 389 -1.46 -12.92 10.90
C LEU A 389 -0.35 -11.88 11.10
N ALA A 390 0.77 -12.27 11.72
CA ALA A 390 1.92 -11.39 11.93
C ALA A 390 2.49 -10.83 10.62
N ARG A 391 2.63 -11.66 9.57
CA ARG A 391 3.08 -11.19 8.25
C ARG A 391 2.02 -10.33 7.58
N VAL A 392 0.75 -10.72 7.59
CA VAL A 392 -0.34 -9.89 7.04
C VAL A 392 -0.37 -8.50 7.69
N VAL A 393 -0.29 -8.43 9.02
CA VAL A 393 -0.25 -7.18 9.79
C VAL A 393 1.01 -6.36 9.49
N THR A 394 2.15 -7.00 9.27
CA THR A 394 3.41 -6.31 8.93
C THR A 394 3.33 -5.58 7.60
N TRP A 395 2.65 -6.16 6.62
CA TRP A 395 2.53 -5.61 5.26
C TRP A 395 1.20 -4.87 5.04
N MET A 396 0.41 -4.67 6.09
CA MET A 396 -0.97 -4.19 5.95
C MET A 396 -1.03 -2.72 5.47
N GLY A 397 -1.94 -2.49 4.52
CA GLY A 397 -2.34 -1.18 4.04
C GLY A 397 -3.66 -0.73 4.65
N ARG A 398 -4.65 -0.41 3.81
CA ARG A 398 -6.05 -0.32 4.25
C ARG A 398 -6.56 -1.72 4.56
N ALA A 399 -7.47 -1.82 5.52
CA ALA A 399 -8.02 -3.08 5.94
C ALA A 399 -9.44 -2.93 6.48
N ALA A 400 -10.19 -4.01 6.35
CA ALA A 400 -11.52 -4.24 6.89
C ALA A 400 -11.46 -5.46 7.82
N LEU A 401 -12.09 -5.40 8.99
CA LEU A 401 -12.13 -6.49 9.96
C LEU A 401 -13.57 -6.74 10.40
N GLY A 402 -14.01 -7.98 10.25
CA GLY A 402 -15.22 -8.52 10.85
C GLY A 402 -14.82 -9.51 11.92
N ARG A 403 -15.26 -9.29 13.16
CA ARG A 403 -14.89 -10.12 14.31
C ARG A 403 -16.11 -10.41 15.16
N LEU A 404 -16.28 -11.69 15.54
CA LEU A 404 -17.31 -12.10 16.49
C LEU A 404 -16.83 -12.10 17.95
N SER A 405 -15.52 -12.24 18.23
CA SER A 405 -15.00 -12.14 19.59
C SER A 405 -13.46 -12.13 19.71
N PRO A 406 -12.92 -11.50 20.77
CA PRO A 406 -13.57 -10.46 21.58
C PRO A 406 -13.44 -9.11 20.87
N GLU A 407 -14.45 -8.25 21.05
CA GLU A 407 -14.43 -6.85 20.61
C GLU A 407 -13.06 -6.19 20.77
N PRO A 408 -12.69 -5.17 19.96
CA PRO A 408 -11.51 -4.37 20.24
C PRO A 408 -11.54 -3.94 21.71
N VAL A 409 -10.65 -4.53 22.50
CA VAL A 409 -10.66 -4.36 23.95
C VAL A 409 -10.43 -2.89 24.25
N ASP A 410 -11.28 -2.35 25.11
CA ASP A 410 -11.06 -1.07 25.77
C ASP A 410 -9.65 -1.07 26.35
N THR A 411 -8.73 -0.40 25.66
CA THR A 411 -7.31 -0.30 26.02
C THR A 411 -7.12 0.53 27.30
N GLY A 412 -8.20 0.89 28.02
CA GLY A 412 -8.19 1.81 29.16
C GLY A 412 -7.78 3.23 28.78
N THR A 413 -7.65 3.50 27.48
CA THR A 413 -7.27 4.78 26.89
C THR A 413 -7.94 4.86 25.53
N GLU A 414 -9.00 5.65 25.43
CA GLU A 414 -9.71 5.87 24.18
C GLU A 414 -8.78 6.59 23.19
N GLN A 415 -8.39 5.90 22.12
CA GLN A 415 -7.61 6.53 21.04
C GLN A 415 -8.47 7.49 20.25
N ASN A 416 -7.92 8.66 19.92
CA ASN A 416 -8.62 9.64 19.12
C ASN A 416 -8.92 9.10 17.72
N THR A 417 -10.19 9.15 17.33
CA THR A 417 -10.64 8.97 15.95
C THR A 417 -10.94 10.32 15.31
N PHE A 418 -10.62 10.46 14.03
CA PHE A 418 -10.86 11.68 13.26
C PHE A 418 -11.60 11.34 11.98
N ASP A 419 -12.36 12.30 11.45
CA ASP A 419 -12.82 12.20 10.08
C ASP A 419 -11.63 12.47 9.14
N ALA A 420 -11.25 11.44 8.39
CA ALA A 420 -10.13 11.49 7.46
C ALA A 420 -10.59 11.55 5.99
N THR A 421 -11.89 11.77 5.75
CA THR A 421 -12.49 11.77 4.42
C THR A 421 -11.81 12.79 3.51
N GLY A 422 -11.38 12.35 2.32
CA GLY A 422 -10.69 13.19 1.34
C GLY A 422 -9.20 13.44 1.61
N LEU A 423 -8.68 12.97 2.76
CA LEU A 423 -7.26 13.11 3.13
C LEU A 423 -6.45 11.85 2.84
N GLU A 424 -7.09 10.78 2.33
CA GLU A 424 -6.51 9.44 2.17
C GLU A 424 -5.30 9.40 1.26
N THR A 425 -5.27 10.28 0.27
CA THR A 425 -4.28 10.35 -0.80
C THR A 425 -3.15 11.34 -0.49
N LEU A 426 -3.25 12.08 0.61
CA LEU A 426 -2.22 13.04 1.00
C LEU A 426 -1.04 12.33 1.65
N GLY A 427 0.15 12.54 1.09
CA GLY A 427 1.40 12.12 1.73
C GLY A 427 1.71 12.95 2.99
N LYS A 428 2.69 12.50 3.78
CA LYS A 428 3.08 13.11 5.07
C LYS A 428 3.18 14.63 5.04
N ASN A 429 4.01 15.19 4.15
CA ASN A 429 4.25 16.63 4.11
C ASN A 429 3.08 17.41 3.46
N SER A 430 2.32 16.75 2.59
CA SER A 430 1.13 17.34 1.98
C SER A 430 0.00 17.48 2.98
N LEU A 431 -0.12 16.58 3.96
CA LEU A 431 -1.07 16.73 5.07
C LEU A 431 -0.76 17.97 5.92
N ASP A 432 0.51 18.17 6.29
CA ASP A 432 0.90 19.36 7.07
C ASP A 432 0.61 20.66 6.29
N SER A 433 0.97 20.69 5.00
CA SER A 433 0.72 21.84 4.12
C SER A 433 -0.78 22.09 3.91
N TYR A 434 -1.58 21.03 3.74
CA TYR A 434 -3.04 21.10 3.67
C TYR A 434 -3.64 21.78 4.90
N LEU A 435 -3.21 21.38 6.10
CA LEU A 435 -3.78 21.93 7.33
C LEU A 435 -3.50 23.44 7.46
N LEU A 436 -2.32 23.92 7.03
CA LEU A 436 -2.02 25.35 7.03
C LEU A 436 -2.84 26.10 5.97
N GLU A 437 -2.89 25.57 4.74
CA GLU A 437 -3.61 26.21 3.64
C GLU A 437 -5.13 26.26 3.90
N LYS A 438 -5.67 25.23 4.56
CA LYS A 438 -7.06 25.21 5.04
C LYS A 438 -7.33 26.39 5.98
N GLU A 439 -6.47 26.60 6.97
CA GLU A 439 -6.67 27.66 7.96
C GLU A 439 -6.46 29.05 7.35
N ALA A 440 -5.61 29.20 6.33
CA ALA A 440 -5.53 30.42 5.54
C ALA A 440 -6.87 30.75 4.85
N ARG A 441 -7.53 29.75 4.25
CA ARG A 441 -8.87 29.91 3.66
C ARG A 441 -9.94 30.20 4.70
N ARG A 442 -9.84 29.60 5.89
CA ARG A 442 -10.74 29.91 7.02
C ARG A 442 -10.63 31.38 7.45
N LEU A 443 -9.47 32.01 7.25
CA LEU A 443 -9.26 33.46 7.46
C LEU A 443 -9.69 34.32 6.26
N GLY A 444 -10.26 33.73 5.21
CA GLY A 444 -10.71 34.45 4.01
C GLY A 444 -9.59 34.79 3.03
N LEU A 445 -8.38 34.27 3.24
CA LEU A 445 -7.25 34.54 2.36
C LEU A 445 -7.35 33.71 1.07
N ALA A 446 -7.00 34.32 -0.05
CA ALA A 446 -6.74 33.59 -1.28
C ALA A 446 -5.46 32.75 -1.11
N THR A 447 -5.37 31.61 -1.79
CA THR A 447 -4.20 30.75 -1.72
C THR A 447 -3.69 30.43 -3.11
N VAL A 448 -2.39 30.52 -3.32
CA VAL A 448 -1.74 30.18 -4.59
C VAL A 448 -0.68 29.12 -4.34
N ARG A 449 -0.89 27.94 -4.94
CA ARG A 449 -0.02 26.77 -4.80
C ARG A 449 0.70 26.49 -6.11
N PHE A 450 2.00 26.27 -6.05
CA PHE A 450 2.84 26.02 -7.23
C PHE A 450 3.69 24.73 -7.10
N ARG A 451 3.71 24.12 -5.90
CA ARG A 451 4.28 22.78 -5.66
C ARG A 451 3.45 22.02 -4.63
N GLY A 452 3.70 20.73 -4.48
CA GLY A 452 2.94 19.84 -3.58
C GLY A 452 2.99 20.20 -2.08
N VAL A 453 3.92 21.07 -1.66
CA VAL A 453 4.07 21.53 -0.27
C VAL A 453 4.27 23.04 -0.14
N ASP A 454 4.30 23.78 -1.25
CA ASP A 454 4.58 25.21 -1.29
C ASP A 454 3.34 25.99 -1.72
N PHE A 455 2.95 26.97 -0.92
CA PHE A 455 1.88 27.89 -1.24
C PHE A 455 2.13 29.25 -0.58
N HIS A 456 1.48 30.29 -1.09
CA HIS A 456 1.31 31.54 -0.36
C HIS A 456 -0.17 31.84 -0.15
N ALA A 457 -0.46 32.55 0.92
CA ALA A 457 -1.77 33.11 1.23
C ALA A 457 -1.73 34.63 1.02
N GLU A 458 -2.75 35.18 0.39
CA GLU A 458 -2.86 36.59 0.02
C GLU A 458 -4.19 37.17 0.51
N ASP A 459 -4.16 38.39 1.05
CA ASP A 459 -5.35 39.12 1.43
C ASP A 459 -5.91 39.98 0.27
N THR A 460 -7.01 40.71 0.53
CA THR A 460 -7.63 41.57 -0.49
C THR A 460 -6.82 42.84 -0.81
N GLU A 461 -5.80 43.15 -0.03
CA GLU A 461 -4.92 44.32 -0.20
C GLU A 461 -3.60 43.95 -0.91
N GLY A 462 -3.42 42.69 -1.30
CA GLY A 462 -2.21 42.20 -1.97
C GLY A 462 -1.05 41.88 -1.04
N ARG A 463 -1.26 41.89 0.29
CA ARG A 463 -0.25 41.41 1.25
C ARG A 463 -0.29 39.90 1.26
N SER A 464 0.89 39.27 1.33
CA SER A 464 0.99 37.82 1.30
C SER A 464 2.02 37.25 2.27
N ILE A 465 1.78 36.01 2.68
CA ILE A 465 2.71 35.18 3.46
C ILE A 465 2.90 33.83 2.76
N GLY A 466 4.15 33.37 2.71
CA GLY A 466 4.51 32.10 2.06
C GLY A 466 4.88 31.01 3.05
N PHE A 467 4.55 29.77 2.70
CA PHE A 467 4.92 28.58 3.46
C PHE A 467 5.62 27.55 2.58
N HIS A 468 6.71 26.98 3.09
CA HIS A 468 7.33 25.76 2.56
C HIS A 468 7.07 24.61 3.54
N CYS A 469 6.16 23.71 3.20
CA CYS A 469 5.61 22.73 4.14
C CYS A 469 5.05 23.44 5.40
N THR A 470 5.72 23.32 6.55
CA THR A 470 5.37 24.05 7.79
C THR A 470 6.30 25.21 8.10
N THR A 471 7.36 25.42 7.30
CA THR A 471 8.27 26.55 7.48
C THR A 471 7.56 27.84 7.12
N GLY A 472 7.53 28.78 8.05
CA GLY A 472 6.86 30.07 7.94
C GLY A 472 7.75 31.16 7.34
N PRO A 473 7.16 32.33 7.00
CA PRO A 473 7.81 33.38 6.22
C PRO A 473 9.02 34.05 6.91
N SER A 474 9.10 33.98 8.25
CA SER A 474 10.21 34.57 9.01
C SER A 474 11.45 33.67 9.10
N THR A 475 11.31 32.37 8.82
CA THR A 475 12.41 31.41 8.96
C THR A 475 13.32 31.44 7.74
N SER A 476 14.46 32.12 7.86
CA SER A 476 15.44 32.17 6.77
C SER A 476 16.16 30.82 6.55
N ARG A 477 16.76 30.65 5.36
CA ARG A 477 17.60 29.47 5.06
C ARG A 477 18.77 29.30 6.03
N LEU A 478 19.31 30.40 6.57
CA LEU A 478 20.36 30.35 7.60
C LEU A 478 19.80 29.81 8.92
N VAL A 479 18.63 30.29 9.36
CA VAL A 479 17.97 29.80 10.58
C VAL A 479 17.67 28.30 10.47
N ALA A 480 17.18 27.84 9.32
CA ALA A 480 16.95 26.42 9.08
C ALA A 480 18.25 25.59 9.18
N LYS A 481 19.37 26.11 8.65
CA LYS A 481 20.70 25.47 8.77
C LYS A 481 21.22 25.45 10.20
N ILE A 482 21.02 26.53 10.95
CA ILE A 482 21.36 26.60 12.38
C ILE A 482 20.64 25.47 13.11
N CYS A 483 19.31 25.39 12.98
CA CYS A 483 18.49 24.37 13.63
C CYS A 483 18.91 22.94 13.24
N GLY A 484 19.28 22.73 11.97
CA GLY A 484 19.75 21.44 11.47
C GLY A 484 21.11 20.99 12.00
N GLN A 485 21.94 21.91 12.50
CA GLN A 485 23.27 21.60 13.05
C GLN A 485 23.23 21.55 14.58
N LYS A 486 23.17 20.33 15.14
CA LYS A 486 23.03 20.08 16.58
C LYS A 486 24.00 20.88 17.46
N GLN A 487 25.27 20.97 17.06
CA GLN A 487 26.30 21.69 17.83
C GLN A 487 26.08 23.22 17.82
N VAL A 488 25.71 23.78 16.67
CA VAL A 488 25.42 25.22 16.54
C VAL A 488 24.17 25.54 17.34
N THR A 489 23.07 24.79 17.14
CA THR A 489 21.84 24.92 17.94
C THR A 489 22.15 24.90 19.43
N ARG A 490 22.93 23.90 19.89
CA ARG A 490 23.31 23.79 21.29
C ARG A 490 24.07 25.01 21.81
N ALA A 491 24.97 25.60 21.02
CA ALA A 491 25.70 26.81 21.43
C ALA A 491 24.76 28.01 21.63
N TYR A 492 23.77 28.21 20.74
CA TYR A 492 22.75 29.24 20.89
C TYR A 492 21.88 29.00 22.14
N LEU A 493 21.42 27.76 22.34
CA LEU A 493 20.63 27.37 23.51
C LEU A 493 21.39 27.60 24.82
N ALA A 494 22.64 27.14 24.91
CA ALA A 494 23.46 27.29 26.11
C ALA A 494 23.69 28.76 26.46
N ARG A 495 23.97 29.62 25.46
CA ARG A 495 24.14 31.07 25.67
C ARG A 495 22.86 31.75 26.16
N ALA A 496 21.69 31.23 25.80
CA ALA A 496 20.39 31.71 26.28
C ALA A 496 19.99 31.13 27.65
N GLY A 497 20.87 30.39 28.33
CA GLY A 497 20.57 29.76 29.62
C GLY A 497 19.54 28.63 29.52
N VAL A 498 19.40 28.02 28.34
CA VAL A 498 18.56 26.84 28.13
C VAL A 498 19.37 25.60 28.50
N SER A 499 18.80 24.72 29.33
CA SER A 499 19.41 23.45 29.69
C SER A 499 19.60 22.58 28.45
N VAL A 500 20.83 22.12 28.21
CA VAL A 500 21.23 21.26 27.09
C VAL A 500 22.13 20.13 27.59
N PRO A 501 22.11 18.93 26.96
CA PRO A 501 23.01 17.85 27.35
C PRO A 501 24.47 18.29 27.22
N ARG A 502 25.29 18.05 28.26
CA ARG A 502 26.73 18.30 28.19
C ARG A 502 27.39 17.26 27.29
N GLY A 503 28.28 17.67 26.41
CA GLY A 503 28.91 16.79 25.42
C GLY A 503 29.78 17.50 24.41
N GLN A 504 30.44 16.73 23.53
CA GLN A 504 31.41 17.23 22.56
C GLN A 504 31.43 16.35 21.30
N LEU A 505 31.92 16.92 20.20
CA LEU A 505 32.14 16.25 18.92
C LEU A 505 33.57 15.71 18.83
N PHE A 506 33.71 14.47 18.37
CA PHE A 506 34.98 13.78 18.18
C PHE A 506 35.10 13.28 16.75
N ALA A 507 36.33 13.23 16.23
CA ALA A 507 36.60 12.52 14.98
C ALA A 507 36.39 11.01 15.21
N ALA A 508 35.77 10.31 14.26
CA ALA A 508 35.49 8.89 14.39
C ALA A 508 36.74 7.99 14.58
N PRO A 509 37.94 8.35 14.10
CA PRO A 509 39.18 7.65 14.46
C PRO A 509 39.62 7.88 15.91
N ASP A 510 39.24 9.01 16.53
CA ASP A 510 39.71 9.44 17.85
C ASP A 510 38.86 8.86 18.99
N ARG A 511 38.83 7.52 19.06
CA ARG A 511 38.10 6.79 20.10
C ARG A 511 38.67 7.01 21.51
N ARG A 512 39.95 7.34 21.61
CA ARG A 512 40.65 7.45 22.90
C ARG A 512 40.20 8.72 23.63
N SER A 513 40.32 9.87 22.99
CA SER A 513 39.87 11.14 23.58
C SER A 513 38.37 11.12 23.86
N ALA A 514 37.58 10.47 22.99
CA ALA A 514 36.15 10.30 23.20
C ALA A 514 35.81 9.47 24.45
N LEU A 515 36.58 8.41 24.73
CA LEU A 515 36.42 7.58 25.93
C LEU A 515 36.84 8.35 27.20
N GLU A 516 38.00 8.99 27.18
CA GLU A 516 38.50 9.82 28.31
C GLU A 516 37.48 10.92 28.66
N PHE A 517 36.86 11.53 27.65
CA PHE A 517 35.78 12.49 27.85
C PHE A 517 34.50 11.87 28.40
N ALA A 518 34.10 10.68 27.93
CA ALA A 518 32.94 9.96 28.46
C ALA A 518 33.13 9.60 29.95
N GLU A 519 34.33 9.19 30.35
CA GLU A 519 34.68 8.94 31.76
C GLU A 519 34.61 10.22 32.59
N THR A 520 35.07 11.34 32.03
CA THR A 520 34.98 12.67 32.67
C THR A 520 33.53 13.15 32.84
N LEU A 521 32.65 12.88 31.87
CA LEU A 521 31.21 13.16 31.98
C LEU A 521 30.50 12.26 33.02
N GLY A 522 31.09 11.10 33.29
CA GLY A 522 30.51 10.03 34.08
C GLY A 522 29.37 9.30 33.36
N TRP A 523 29.15 8.04 33.73
CA TRP A 523 28.09 7.21 33.17
C TRP A 523 26.69 7.60 33.71
N PRO A 524 25.59 7.29 33.00
CA PRO A 524 25.56 6.85 31.60
C PRO A 524 25.77 7.99 30.59
N VAL A 525 26.21 7.63 29.38
CA VAL A 525 26.41 8.54 28.23
C VAL A 525 25.61 8.11 27.01
N VAL A 526 25.55 8.98 26.01
CA VAL A 526 24.94 8.78 24.70
C VAL A 526 26.00 9.01 23.62
N VAL A 527 26.00 8.14 22.61
CA VAL A 527 26.82 8.28 21.41
C VAL A 527 25.88 8.41 20.21
N LYS A 528 26.06 9.45 19.38
CA LYS A 528 25.20 9.73 18.22
C LYS A 528 25.96 10.41 17.08
N PRO A 529 25.55 10.25 15.81
CA PRO A 529 26.12 11.01 14.71
C PRO A 529 25.71 12.50 14.77
N PRO A 530 26.53 13.42 14.24
CA PRO A 530 26.21 14.85 14.16
C PRO A 530 25.00 15.10 13.26
N GLU A 531 24.91 14.34 12.17
CA GLU A 531 23.81 14.37 11.21
C GLU A 531 23.03 13.05 11.25
N GLY A 532 21.71 13.13 11.18
CA GLY A 532 20.86 11.95 11.23
C GLY A 532 19.44 12.31 11.64
N LYS A 533 18.45 11.61 11.07
CA LYS A 533 17.02 11.80 11.35
C LYS A 533 16.44 10.58 12.06
N GLY A 534 15.47 10.80 12.94
CA GLY A 534 14.65 9.72 13.51
C GLY A 534 15.39 8.74 14.43
N GLY A 535 16.50 9.15 15.05
CA GLY A 535 17.26 8.34 16.00
C GLY A 535 18.23 7.32 15.38
N THR A 536 18.40 7.30 14.06
CA THR A 536 19.38 6.42 13.40
C THR A 536 20.79 6.70 13.92
N GLY A 537 21.49 5.64 14.34
CA GLY A 537 22.84 5.73 14.90
C GLY A 537 22.90 6.25 16.35
N VAL A 538 21.77 6.50 17.01
CA VAL A 538 21.78 6.90 18.43
C VAL A 538 21.88 5.65 19.31
N VAL A 539 22.91 5.59 20.15
CA VAL A 539 23.04 4.58 21.21
C VAL A 539 23.03 5.30 22.55
N SER A 540 21.96 5.10 23.32
CA SER A 540 21.73 5.75 24.61
C SER A 540 21.96 4.82 25.80
N ASN A 541 21.97 5.42 27.00
CA ASN A 541 22.13 4.73 28.28
C ASN A 541 23.35 3.79 28.31
N ILE A 542 24.48 4.24 27.78
CA ILE A 542 25.74 3.48 27.79
C ILE A 542 26.34 3.61 29.19
N THR A 543 26.49 2.50 29.90
CA THR A 543 26.89 2.46 31.32
C THR A 543 28.34 2.01 31.55
N GLY A 544 29.16 1.87 30.50
CA GLY A 544 30.56 1.45 30.65
C GLY A 544 31.38 1.48 29.36
N ALA A 545 32.70 1.41 29.53
CA ALA A 545 33.70 1.59 28.47
C ALA A 545 33.57 0.59 27.32
N ASP A 546 33.34 -0.70 27.59
CA ASP A 546 33.23 -1.72 26.54
C ASP A 546 32.04 -1.47 25.61
N ARG A 547 30.88 -1.14 26.19
CA ARG A 547 29.68 -0.82 25.41
C ARG A 547 29.87 0.50 24.65
N PHE A 548 30.55 1.47 25.24
CA PHE A 548 30.92 2.72 24.59
C PHE A 548 31.78 2.47 23.35
N LEU A 549 32.88 1.72 23.49
CA LEU A 549 33.80 1.42 22.40
C LEU A 549 33.12 0.68 21.26
N ARG A 550 32.21 -0.26 21.56
CA ARG A 550 31.38 -0.94 20.54
C ARG A 550 30.45 0.03 19.84
N ALA A 551 29.72 0.87 20.59
CA ALA A 551 28.79 1.84 20.03
C ALA A 551 29.49 2.88 19.14
N PHE A 552 30.64 3.39 19.60
CA PHE A 552 31.45 4.36 18.87
C PHE A 552 32.07 3.75 17.61
N SER A 553 32.63 2.54 17.70
CA SER A 553 33.20 1.84 16.55
C SER A 553 32.14 1.51 15.50
N ARG A 554 30.93 1.12 15.92
CA ARG A 554 29.82 0.89 15.01
C ARG A 554 29.51 2.11 14.15
N LEU A 555 29.44 3.31 14.72
CA LEU A 555 29.17 4.52 13.93
C LEU A 555 30.30 4.84 12.94
N ARG A 556 31.55 4.61 13.34
CA ARG A 556 32.67 4.72 12.40
C ARG A 556 32.52 3.72 11.25
N ASP A 557 32.18 2.48 11.55
CA ASP A 557 32.03 1.40 10.55
C ASP A 557 30.81 1.64 9.64
N ASP A 558 29.77 2.31 10.16
CA ASP A 558 28.62 2.81 9.39
C ASP A 558 28.97 4.02 8.50
N GLY A 559 30.23 4.49 8.50
CA GLY A 559 30.77 5.51 7.60
C GLY A 559 30.69 6.95 8.14
N TYR A 560 30.38 7.16 9.41
CA TYR A 560 30.37 8.51 10.00
C TYR A 560 31.80 9.00 10.29
N GLU A 561 32.15 10.20 9.80
CA GLU A 561 33.47 10.81 10.04
C GLU A 561 33.60 11.44 11.43
N GLN A 562 32.48 11.78 12.05
CA GLN A 562 32.40 12.46 13.33
C GLN A 562 31.30 11.86 14.20
N VAL A 563 31.51 11.89 15.51
CA VAL A 563 30.62 11.29 16.50
C VAL A 563 30.47 12.24 17.69
N ILE A 564 29.24 12.44 18.14
CA ILE A 564 28.92 13.22 19.34
C ILE A 564 28.84 12.28 20.54
N VAL A 565 29.51 12.67 21.63
CA VAL A 565 29.40 12.03 22.95
C VAL A 565 28.75 13.03 23.90
N GLU A 566 27.65 12.64 24.54
CA GLU A 566 26.86 13.49 25.44
C GLU A 566 26.45 12.75 26.72
N LYS A 567 26.17 13.51 27.78
CA LYS A 567 25.57 12.99 29.00
C LYS A 567 24.16 12.47 28.69
N HIS A 568 23.83 11.30 29.22
CA HIS A 568 22.48 10.76 29.12
C HIS A 568 21.54 11.55 30.06
N ILE A 569 20.44 12.03 29.50
CA ILE A 569 19.33 12.63 30.26
C ILE A 569 18.27 11.54 30.43
N PRO A 570 17.97 11.10 31.67
CA PRO A 570 16.91 10.14 31.91
C PRO A 570 15.54 10.78 31.69
N GLY A 571 14.56 9.97 31.33
CA GLY A 571 13.16 10.39 31.28
C GLY A 571 12.46 10.13 29.95
N THR A 572 11.31 10.78 29.81
CA THR A 572 10.42 10.69 28.65
C THR A 572 10.78 11.75 27.61
N ASP A 573 10.53 11.41 26.37
CA ASP A 573 10.75 12.27 25.21
C ASP A 573 9.51 13.12 24.92
N TYR A 574 9.64 14.44 25.06
CA TYR A 574 8.57 15.40 24.84
C TYR A 574 8.88 16.32 23.65
N ARG A 575 7.90 16.48 22.75
CA ARG A 575 7.94 17.44 21.66
C ARG A 575 7.00 18.59 21.96
N PHE A 576 7.55 19.77 22.22
CA PHE A 576 6.80 21.01 22.38
C PHE A 576 6.70 21.71 21.02
N LEU A 577 5.52 22.25 20.69
CA LEU A 577 5.34 23.14 19.55
C LEU A 577 5.18 24.57 20.05
N VAL A 578 6.16 25.41 19.75
CA VAL A 578 6.16 26.83 20.10
C VAL A 578 5.77 27.63 18.87
N VAL A 579 4.84 28.58 19.04
CA VAL A 579 4.43 29.56 18.03
C VAL A 579 4.45 30.94 18.68
N GLY A 580 5.26 31.84 18.13
CA GLY A 580 5.50 33.17 18.66
C GLY A 580 6.03 33.12 20.10
N GLY A 581 5.24 33.62 21.04
CA GLY A 581 5.61 33.70 22.45
C GLY A 581 5.10 32.56 23.33
N GLY A 582 4.43 31.55 22.79
CA GLY A 582 3.75 30.53 23.58
C GLY A 582 3.87 29.10 23.03
N VAL A 583 3.63 28.13 23.90
CA VAL A 583 3.53 26.71 23.54
C VAL A 583 2.07 26.41 23.19
N VAL A 584 1.83 25.86 22.01
CA VAL A 584 0.48 25.55 21.51
C VAL A 584 0.12 24.07 21.60
N SER A 585 1.11 23.19 21.84
CA SER A 585 0.92 21.75 22.05
C SER A 585 2.18 21.11 22.64
N VAL A 586 2.00 20.05 23.44
CA VAL A 586 3.10 19.23 23.99
C VAL A 586 2.75 17.76 23.81
N LEU A 587 3.57 17.04 23.06
CA LEU A 587 3.42 15.61 22.85
C LEU A 587 4.41 14.82 23.69
N SER A 588 3.91 13.95 24.57
CA SER A 588 4.68 12.84 25.13
C SER A 588 4.79 11.73 24.09
N ARG A 589 6.03 11.37 23.71
CA ARG A 589 6.32 10.36 22.69
C ARG A 589 6.75 9.05 23.34
N ARG A 590 5.89 8.03 23.30
CA ARG A 590 6.18 6.72 23.90
C ARG A 590 6.50 5.66 22.84
N PRO A 591 7.36 4.67 23.16
CA PRO A 591 7.56 3.51 22.31
C PRO A 591 6.23 2.87 21.90
N GLY A 592 6.18 2.39 20.67
CA GLY A 592 5.03 1.67 20.14
C GLY A 592 4.91 0.31 20.80
N GLY A 593 3.70 -0.08 21.16
CA GLY A 593 3.44 -1.35 21.84
C GLY A 593 1.97 -1.69 21.88
N VAL A 594 1.63 -2.77 22.56
CA VAL A 594 0.25 -3.20 22.83
C VAL A 594 0.11 -3.59 24.29
N THR A 595 -1.11 -3.51 24.82
CA THR A 595 -1.43 -3.95 26.17
C THR A 595 -2.19 -5.26 26.10
N GLY A 596 -1.75 -6.26 26.86
CA GLY A 596 -2.41 -7.56 26.94
C GLY A 596 -3.80 -7.46 27.51
N ASP A 597 -4.71 -8.26 26.98
CA ASP A 597 -6.08 -8.43 27.47
C ASP A 597 -6.28 -9.82 28.12
N GLY A 598 -5.24 -10.66 28.14
CA GLY A 598 -5.26 -12.03 28.63
C GLY A 598 -5.91 -13.04 27.69
N ARG A 599 -6.30 -12.65 26.46
CA ARG A 599 -7.07 -13.50 25.53
C ARG A 599 -6.56 -13.45 24.10
N SER A 600 -6.12 -12.29 23.61
CA SER A 600 -5.65 -12.08 22.25
C SER A 600 -4.14 -12.22 22.12
N THR A 601 -3.71 -12.70 20.96
CA THR A 601 -2.28 -12.76 20.63
C THR A 601 -1.73 -11.37 20.37
N ILE A 602 -0.41 -11.20 20.46
CA ILE A 602 0.24 -9.93 20.13
C ILE A 602 -0.09 -9.48 18.70
N ALA A 603 -0.15 -10.39 17.73
CA ALA A 603 -0.55 -10.08 16.36
C ALA A 603 -1.97 -9.54 16.24
N GLU A 604 -2.92 -10.08 17.01
CA GLU A 604 -4.29 -9.59 17.06
C GLU A 604 -4.40 -8.21 17.72
N LEU A 605 -3.67 -7.99 18.81
CA LEU A 605 -3.63 -6.71 19.50
C LEU A 605 -3.03 -5.60 18.61
N VAL A 606 -1.99 -5.94 17.85
CA VAL A 606 -1.39 -5.01 16.87
C VAL A 606 -2.37 -4.71 15.74
N LEU A 607 -3.08 -5.72 15.21
CA LEU A 607 -4.11 -5.52 14.20
C LEU A 607 -5.20 -4.55 14.70
N ALA A 608 -5.77 -4.82 15.88
CA ALA A 608 -6.82 -3.99 16.47
C ALA A 608 -6.35 -2.53 16.62
N LYS A 609 -5.13 -2.33 17.12
CA LYS A 609 -4.53 -1.00 17.24
C LYS A 609 -4.30 -0.33 15.89
N ASN A 610 -3.83 -1.08 14.89
CA ASN A 610 -3.60 -0.54 13.54
C ASN A 610 -4.90 -0.12 12.85
N LEU A 611 -6.02 -0.82 13.06
CA LEU A 611 -7.33 -0.42 12.54
C LEU A 611 -7.77 0.94 13.08
N VAL A 612 -7.52 1.21 14.36
CA VAL A 612 -7.77 2.55 14.93
C VAL A 612 -6.82 3.58 14.32
N ARG A 613 -5.52 3.26 14.21
CA ARG A 613 -4.53 4.15 13.57
C ARG A 613 -4.88 4.48 12.12
N LEU A 614 -5.49 3.56 11.37
CA LEU A 614 -5.93 3.80 9.99
C LEU A 614 -6.97 4.92 9.85
N ARG A 615 -7.76 5.15 10.90
CA ARG A 615 -8.76 6.23 10.96
C ARG A 615 -8.16 7.59 11.34
N ASN A 616 -6.94 7.62 11.89
CA ASN A 616 -6.25 8.86 12.21
C ASN A 616 -5.42 9.36 11.01
N PRO A 617 -5.65 10.59 10.48
CA PRO A 617 -4.94 11.14 9.32
C PRO A 617 -3.41 11.13 9.45
N HIS A 618 -2.88 11.30 10.65
CA HIS A 618 -1.45 11.26 10.90
C HIS A 618 -0.90 9.83 11.09
N LEU A 619 -1.63 8.96 11.80
CA LEU A 619 -1.14 7.63 12.19
C LEU A 619 -1.39 6.55 11.14
N ARG A 620 -2.39 6.69 10.26
CA ARG A 620 -2.41 5.98 8.98
C ARG A 620 -1.10 6.36 8.30
N SER A 621 -0.24 5.50 7.81
CA SER A 621 1.14 5.78 7.34
C SER A 621 2.22 5.53 8.38
N ARG A 622 1.83 5.28 9.63
CA ARG A 622 2.72 4.97 10.74
C ARG A 622 2.16 3.80 11.54
N LEU A 623 1.81 2.71 10.87
CA LEU A 623 1.29 1.52 11.54
C LEU A 623 2.38 0.82 12.36
N LEU A 624 1.98 0.10 13.40
CA LEU A 624 2.85 -0.83 14.09
C LEU A 624 3.12 -2.02 13.17
N THR A 625 4.37 -2.48 13.11
CA THR A 625 4.75 -3.63 12.29
C THR A 625 5.39 -4.71 13.17
N LEU A 626 5.16 -5.98 12.83
CA LEU A 626 5.82 -7.12 13.46
C LEU A 626 7.05 -7.54 12.65
N GLY A 627 7.85 -6.54 12.27
CA GLY A 627 9.11 -6.73 11.56
C GLY A 627 10.23 -7.20 12.48
N SER A 628 11.46 -7.20 11.96
CA SER A 628 12.65 -7.70 12.69
C SER A 628 12.89 -7.01 14.03
N GLU A 629 12.69 -5.69 14.15
CA GLU A 629 12.84 -4.97 15.42
C GLU A 629 11.85 -5.49 16.48
N ALA A 630 10.56 -5.56 16.14
CA ALA A 630 9.53 -6.06 17.04
C ALA A 630 9.77 -7.53 17.42
N VAL A 631 10.10 -8.39 16.45
CA VAL A 631 10.41 -9.81 16.70
C VAL A 631 11.61 -9.97 17.64
N ASN A 632 12.66 -9.17 17.49
CA ASN A 632 13.81 -9.19 18.38
C ASN A 632 13.44 -8.76 19.81
N LEU A 633 12.60 -7.73 19.96
CA LEU A 633 12.12 -7.27 21.27
C LEU A 633 11.24 -8.32 21.96
N LEU A 634 10.33 -8.95 21.21
CA LEU A 634 9.50 -10.05 21.69
C LEU A 634 10.36 -11.24 22.13
N THR A 635 11.31 -11.66 21.30
CA THR A 635 12.21 -12.78 21.59
C THR A 635 13.05 -12.52 22.83
N ALA A 636 13.56 -11.29 23.01
CA ALA A 636 14.29 -10.89 24.22
C ALA A 636 13.41 -10.95 25.48
N GLY A 637 12.10 -10.75 25.34
CA GLY A 637 11.10 -10.94 26.39
C GLY A 637 10.55 -12.36 26.50
N GLY A 638 11.07 -13.33 25.74
CA GLY A 638 10.56 -14.72 25.74
C GLY A 638 9.18 -14.89 25.08
N MET A 639 8.76 -13.94 24.24
CA MET A 639 7.47 -13.92 23.55
C MET A 639 7.63 -14.09 22.04
N THR A 640 6.53 -14.45 21.39
CA THR A 640 6.35 -14.51 19.94
C THR A 640 5.12 -13.70 19.53
N PRO A 641 4.93 -13.38 18.24
CA PRO A 641 3.69 -12.74 17.76
C PRO A 641 2.40 -13.50 18.13
N ASP A 642 2.48 -14.82 18.34
CA ASP A 642 1.36 -15.69 18.70
C ASP A 642 1.17 -15.83 20.22
N SER A 643 2.05 -15.24 21.03
CA SER A 643 1.91 -15.23 22.49
C SER A 643 0.71 -14.38 22.92
N VAL A 644 0.02 -14.78 23.98
CA VAL A 644 -1.11 -14.06 24.60
C VAL A 644 -0.61 -13.39 25.89
N PRO A 645 -0.40 -12.05 25.91
CA PRO A 645 0.06 -11.37 27.10
C PRO A 645 -1.04 -11.27 28.15
N GLN A 646 -0.66 -11.25 29.43
CA GLN A 646 -1.61 -11.16 30.53
C GLN A 646 -2.38 -9.82 30.51
N LYS A 647 -3.57 -9.79 31.11
CA LYS A 647 -4.36 -8.56 31.16
C LYS A 647 -3.59 -7.44 31.86
N GLY A 648 -3.37 -6.33 31.16
CA GLY A 648 -2.62 -5.16 31.64
C GLY A 648 -1.11 -5.20 31.37
N GLU A 649 -0.57 -6.32 30.89
CA GLU A 649 0.85 -6.46 30.56
C GLU A 649 1.21 -5.58 29.35
N GLN A 650 2.25 -4.76 29.48
CA GLN A 650 2.71 -3.88 28.39
C GLN A 650 3.76 -4.58 27.53
N VAL A 651 3.46 -4.77 26.26
CA VAL A 651 4.37 -5.36 25.27
C VAL A 651 4.94 -4.25 24.39
N THR A 652 6.25 -4.05 24.46
CA THR A 652 6.95 -3.03 23.65
C THR A 652 7.41 -3.62 22.32
N LEU A 653 7.11 -2.94 21.21
CA LEU A 653 7.41 -3.38 19.84
C LEU A 653 8.40 -2.47 19.11
N THR A 654 8.73 -1.31 19.70
CA THR A 654 9.76 -0.40 19.16
C THR A 654 10.70 0.06 20.26
N THR A 655 11.96 0.32 19.92
CA THR A 655 12.98 0.76 20.90
C THR A 655 12.87 2.23 21.29
N ALA A 656 12.29 3.07 20.43
CA ALA A 656 12.15 4.51 20.64
C ALA A 656 10.70 4.96 20.41
N GLY A 657 10.33 6.07 21.04
CA GLY A 657 9.04 6.75 20.86
C GLY A 657 8.84 7.45 19.52
N ASN A 658 9.58 7.04 18.49
CA ASN A 658 9.46 7.66 17.18
C ASN A 658 8.11 7.30 16.56
N ILE A 659 7.19 8.28 16.48
CA ILE A 659 5.85 8.13 15.91
C ILE A 659 5.93 7.56 14.49
N SER A 660 6.96 7.91 13.70
CA SER A 660 7.11 7.39 12.33
C SER A 660 7.36 5.89 12.25
N ARG A 661 7.73 5.24 13.36
CA ARG A 661 7.95 3.79 13.48
C ARG A 661 6.85 3.10 14.30
N GLY A 662 5.69 3.73 14.48
CA GLY A 662 4.60 3.17 15.27
C GLY A 662 4.55 3.64 16.72
N GLY A 663 5.39 4.60 17.11
CA GLY A 663 5.31 5.26 18.42
C GLY A 663 3.96 5.94 18.67
N GLU A 664 3.69 6.23 19.94
CA GLU A 664 2.48 6.90 20.41
C GLU A 664 2.73 8.39 20.62
N SER A 665 1.75 9.21 20.20
CA SER A 665 1.69 10.64 20.52
C SER A 665 0.57 10.89 21.52
N ILE A 666 0.92 11.41 22.69
CA ILE A 666 -0.03 11.74 23.76
C ILE A 666 0.04 13.24 24.00
N GLU A 667 -1.06 13.96 23.77
CA GLU A 667 -1.13 15.40 24.06
C GLU A 667 -1.23 15.63 25.57
N VAL A 668 -0.31 16.42 26.12
CA VAL A 668 -0.15 16.64 27.56
C VAL A 668 0.08 18.11 27.95
N LEU A 669 -0.19 19.07 27.05
CA LEU A 669 0.05 20.50 27.35
C LEU A 669 -0.69 20.98 28.61
N ASP A 670 -1.92 20.54 28.86
CA ASP A 670 -2.71 21.03 30.02
C ASP A 670 -2.12 20.57 31.37
N GLU A 671 -1.33 19.49 31.37
CA GLU A 671 -0.65 18.94 32.54
C GLU A 671 0.82 19.40 32.64
N ALA A 672 1.37 20.02 31.59
CA ALA A 672 2.77 20.38 31.52
C ALA A 672 3.10 21.56 32.47
N HIS A 673 4.16 21.38 33.25
CA HIS A 673 4.59 22.38 34.22
C HIS A 673 5.06 23.68 33.53
N PRO A 674 4.64 24.87 34.00
CA PRO A 674 4.98 26.15 33.38
C PRO A 674 6.48 26.38 33.12
N SER A 675 7.35 25.94 34.03
CA SER A 675 8.81 26.08 33.86
C SER A 675 9.37 25.37 32.62
N LEU A 676 8.74 24.26 32.18
CA LEU A 676 9.14 23.55 30.96
C LEU A 676 8.62 24.28 29.71
N LEU A 677 7.41 24.86 29.79
CA LEU A 677 6.86 25.70 28.73
C LEU A 677 7.75 26.94 28.49
N ASP A 678 8.16 27.60 29.58
CA ASP A 678 9.08 28.74 29.54
C ASP A 678 10.45 28.35 28.97
N LEU A 679 10.96 27.17 29.33
CA LEU A 679 12.21 26.64 28.77
C LEU A 679 12.09 26.44 27.25
N ALA A 680 10.98 25.88 26.76
CA ALA A 680 10.74 25.69 25.34
C ALA A 680 10.62 27.03 24.58
N VAL A 681 9.91 28.02 25.13
CA VAL A 681 9.80 29.37 24.53
C VAL A 681 11.19 30.05 24.48
N ARG A 682 11.98 29.95 25.57
CA ARG A 682 13.36 30.46 25.58
C ARG A 682 14.24 29.77 24.55
N ALA A 683 14.06 28.46 24.34
CA ALA A 683 14.80 27.70 23.34
C ALA A 683 14.57 28.22 21.92
N VAL A 684 13.32 28.52 21.56
CA VAL A 684 12.99 29.10 20.25
C VAL A 684 13.55 30.51 20.10
N ARG A 685 13.36 31.36 21.11
CA ARG A 685 13.90 32.74 21.12
C ARG A 685 15.42 32.82 21.09
N ALA A 686 16.12 31.75 21.49
CA ALA A 686 17.57 31.69 21.43
C ALA A 686 18.10 31.80 19.99
N VAL A 687 17.31 31.45 18.98
CA VAL A 687 17.70 31.53 17.57
C VAL A 687 17.00 32.73 16.90
N PRO A 688 17.73 33.81 16.56
CA PRO A 688 17.13 34.98 15.92
C PRO A 688 16.45 34.64 14.59
N GLY A 689 15.22 35.11 14.40
CA GLY A 689 14.42 34.82 13.19
C GLY A 689 13.70 33.46 13.20
N LEU A 690 13.68 32.75 14.33
CA LEU A 690 12.88 31.56 14.53
C LEU A 690 11.63 31.91 15.35
N ASP A 691 10.50 32.14 14.68
CA ASP A 691 9.25 32.51 15.37
C ASP A 691 8.38 31.30 15.75
N HIS A 692 8.64 30.13 15.17
CA HIS A 692 8.00 28.89 15.57
C HIS A 692 8.96 27.72 15.37
N ALA A 693 8.87 26.71 16.22
CA ALA A 693 9.66 25.49 16.09
C ALA A 693 9.10 24.36 16.93
N GLY A 694 9.47 23.14 16.56
CA GLY A 694 9.33 21.96 17.41
C GLY A 694 10.55 21.82 18.31
N VAL A 695 10.38 21.89 19.62
CA VAL A 695 11.45 21.71 20.62
C VAL A 695 11.39 20.29 21.15
N ASP A 696 12.46 19.50 20.99
CA ASP A 696 12.56 18.24 21.73
C ASP A 696 13.26 18.42 23.05
N LEU A 697 12.61 17.89 24.07
CA LEU A 697 13.01 18.02 25.45
C LEU A 697 12.88 16.65 26.10
N LEU A 698 13.97 16.19 26.71
CA LEU A 698 13.93 15.04 27.61
C LEU A 698 13.68 15.56 29.02
N ALA A 699 12.74 14.95 29.74
CA ALA A 699 12.47 15.23 31.14
C ALA A 699 11.94 13.97 31.84
N GLU A 700 12.20 13.83 33.14
CA GLU A 700 11.69 12.70 33.92
C GLU A 700 10.15 12.70 33.98
N ASP A 701 9.54 13.87 34.21
CA ASP A 701 8.09 14.06 34.21
C ASP A 701 7.72 15.50 33.81
N HIS A 702 6.92 15.65 32.76
CA HIS A 702 6.37 16.95 32.33
C HIS A 702 5.61 17.73 33.40
N ARG A 703 5.08 17.09 34.45
CA ARG A 703 4.30 17.74 35.52
C ARG A 703 5.17 18.39 36.60
N ARG A 704 6.47 18.08 36.63
CA ARG A 704 7.39 18.54 37.67
C ARG A 704 8.12 19.82 37.25
N PRO A 705 8.52 20.70 38.20
CA PRO A 705 9.33 21.87 37.90
C PRO A 705 10.73 21.50 37.40
N LEU A 706 11.29 22.35 36.53
CA LEU A 706 12.60 22.18 35.89
C LEU A 706 13.72 21.93 36.92
N ASP A 707 13.74 22.71 38.00
CA ASP A 707 14.83 22.65 39.00
C ASP A 707 14.77 21.40 39.90
N SER A 708 13.68 20.63 39.83
CA SER A 708 13.50 19.42 40.64
C SER A 708 13.83 18.14 39.90
N GLN A 709 14.20 18.20 38.62
CA GLN A 709 14.37 17.02 37.76
C GLN A 709 15.50 17.18 36.75
N ALA A 710 15.96 16.07 36.19
CA ALA A 710 16.81 16.13 35.01
C ALA A 710 15.95 16.48 33.78
N ALA A 711 16.21 17.62 33.15
CA ALA A 711 15.58 17.97 31.88
C ALA A 711 16.51 18.79 30.98
N ALA A 712 16.46 18.54 29.66
CA ALA A 712 17.28 19.25 28.69
C ALA A 712 16.66 19.28 27.29
N VAL A 713 16.86 20.40 26.59
CA VAL A 713 16.51 20.54 25.17
C VAL A 713 17.57 19.83 24.32
N CYS A 714 17.11 18.85 23.54
CA CYS A 714 17.95 18.01 22.71
C CYS A 714 18.06 18.53 21.27
N GLU A 715 16.97 19.08 20.72
CA GLU A 715 16.93 19.55 19.33
C GLU A 715 15.88 20.65 19.12
N LEU A 716 16.12 21.52 18.13
CA LEU A 716 15.14 22.45 17.59
C LEU A 716 14.85 22.08 16.13
N ASN A 717 13.57 21.97 15.79
CA ASN A 717 13.12 21.71 14.42
C ASN A 717 12.37 22.91 13.87
N SER A 718 12.97 23.59 12.90
CA SER A 718 12.38 24.73 12.17
C SER A 718 11.31 24.33 11.15
N LEU A 719 11.12 23.03 10.92
CA LEU A 719 10.05 22.44 10.12
C LEU A 719 9.34 21.38 10.99
N PRO A 720 8.56 21.80 12.01
CA PRO A 720 7.88 20.87 12.88
C PRO A 720 6.75 20.14 12.14
N ALA A 721 6.52 18.88 12.50
CA ALA A 721 5.41 18.09 11.95
C ALA A 721 4.09 18.43 12.66
N THR A 722 3.38 19.45 12.17
CA THR A 722 2.16 19.98 12.79
C THR A 722 1.03 18.95 12.87
N SER A 723 0.90 18.05 11.90
CA SER A 723 -0.10 16.98 11.91
C SER A 723 -0.01 16.03 13.10
N SER A 724 1.19 15.82 13.68
CA SER A 724 1.35 14.98 14.88
C SER A 724 0.73 15.61 16.11
N HIS A 725 0.79 16.94 16.20
CA HIS A 725 0.17 17.75 17.25
C HIS A 725 -1.32 17.98 16.98
N HIS A 726 -1.72 18.02 15.70
CA HIS A 726 -3.11 18.19 15.30
C HIS A 726 -3.94 16.93 15.54
N PHE A 727 -3.35 15.76 15.29
CA PHE A 727 -3.99 14.44 15.39
C PHE A 727 -3.26 13.51 16.36
N PRO A 728 -3.16 13.86 17.67
CA PRO A 728 -2.48 13.01 18.63
C PRO A 728 -3.21 11.66 18.76
N ALA A 729 -2.47 10.59 19.08
CA ALA A 729 -3.07 9.28 19.30
C ALA A 729 -4.00 9.28 20.53
N LEU A 730 -3.59 10.00 21.58
CA LEU A 730 -4.27 10.10 22.87
C LEU A 730 -4.23 11.55 23.39
N GLY A 731 -5.15 11.89 24.28
CA GLY A 731 -5.26 13.25 24.84
C GLY A 731 -6.02 14.22 23.92
N PRO A 732 -6.25 15.46 24.37
CA PRO A 732 -7.13 16.39 23.67
C PRO A 732 -6.52 16.84 22.32
N PRO A 733 -7.25 16.76 21.18
CA PRO A 733 -6.75 17.25 19.90
C PRO A 733 -6.63 18.78 19.90
N ARG A 734 -5.61 19.33 19.21
CA ARG A 734 -5.35 20.78 19.14
C ARG A 734 -5.21 21.27 17.71
N ASN A 735 -5.98 22.29 17.32
CA ASN A 735 -5.82 22.94 16.01
C ASN A 735 -4.59 23.87 16.00
N VAL A 736 -3.40 23.27 15.98
CA VAL A 736 -2.11 24.00 15.97
C VAL A 736 -1.88 24.79 14.69
N SER A 737 -2.51 24.38 13.59
CA SER A 737 -2.42 25.05 12.30
C SER A 737 -3.11 26.40 12.33
N LYS A 738 -4.27 26.50 13.02
CA LYS A 738 -4.96 27.77 13.26
C LYS A 738 -4.08 28.74 14.06
N ALA A 739 -3.39 28.24 15.09
CA ALA A 739 -2.50 29.06 15.89
C ALA A 739 -1.31 29.60 15.06
N LEU A 740 -0.70 28.75 14.22
CA LEU A 740 0.44 29.11 13.38
C LEU A 740 0.05 30.13 12.29
N VAL A 741 -1.02 29.87 11.54
CA VAL A 741 -1.48 30.77 10.47
C VAL A 741 -1.99 32.08 11.06
N GLY A 742 -2.75 32.03 12.16
CA GLY A 742 -3.23 33.22 12.86
C GLY A 742 -2.10 34.11 13.38
N PHE A 743 -1.04 33.50 13.93
CA PHE A 743 0.16 34.24 14.36
C PHE A 743 0.80 35.01 13.20
N TYR A 744 1.05 34.34 12.06
CA TYR A 744 1.66 35.01 10.91
C TYR A 744 0.74 36.02 10.24
N ALA A 745 -0.57 35.76 10.17
CA ALA A 745 -1.53 36.75 9.67
C ALA A 745 -1.50 38.03 10.52
N GLY A 746 -1.42 37.91 11.84
CA GLY A 746 -1.26 39.05 12.75
C GLY A 746 0.10 39.74 12.62
N GLN A 747 1.19 38.99 12.61
CA GLN A 747 2.56 39.52 12.51
C GLN A 747 2.79 40.33 11.23
N TYR A 748 2.20 39.89 10.12
CA TYR A 748 2.30 40.54 8.81
C TYR A 748 1.09 41.43 8.48
N ALA A 749 0.21 41.66 9.46
CA ALA A 749 -0.97 42.54 9.38
C ALA A 749 -1.88 42.24 8.17
N LEU A 750 -2.15 40.97 7.87
CA LEU A 750 -3.07 40.58 6.79
C LEU A 750 -4.51 40.98 7.11
N ALA A 751 -5.26 41.41 6.09
CA ALA A 751 -6.70 41.62 6.18
C ALA A 751 -7.43 40.27 6.14
N THR A 752 -7.95 39.84 7.29
CA THR A 752 -8.67 38.56 7.42
C THR A 752 -10.17 38.77 7.49
N ALA A 753 -10.92 37.89 6.82
CA ALA A 753 -12.38 37.81 6.89
C ALA A 753 -12.77 36.35 7.21
N PRO A 754 -13.09 36.00 8.47
CA PRO A 754 -13.41 34.63 8.86
C PRO A 754 -14.53 34.02 8.00
N GLN A 755 -14.31 32.78 7.58
CA GLN A 755 -15.22 32.03 6.70
C GLN A 755 -15.97 30.92 7.46
N PRO A 756 -17.20 30.57 7.01
CA PRO A 756 -17.95 29.45 7.56
C PRO A 756 -17.31 28.09 7.24
N ASP A 757 -17.76 27.03 7.92
CA ASP A 757 -17.28 25.66 7.70
C ASP A 757 -17.75 25.06 6.36
N VAL A 758 -18.69 25.69 5.67
CA VAL A 758 -19.07 25.38 4.29
C VAL A 758 -18.60 26.51 3.39
N LEU A 759 -17.70 26.20 2.46
CA LEU A 759 -17.01 27.18 1.63
C LEU A 759 -17.41 27.02 0.16
N ALA A 760 -17.49 28.14 -0.56
CA ALA A 760 -17.48 28.16 -2.02
C ALA A 760 -16.20 28.79 -2.52
N VAL A 761 -15.53 28.15 -3.48
CA VAL A 761 -14.26 28.62 -4.04
C VAL A 761 -14.27 28.63 -5.56
N ARG A 762 -13.52 29.56 -6.12
CA ARG A 762 -13.07 29.56 -7.51
C ARG A 762 -11.64 29.10 -7.56
N ILE A 763 -11.36 28.12 -8.43
CA ILE A 763 -10.04 27.55 -8.62
C ILE A 763 -9.63 27.79 -10.06
N ARG A 764 -8.47 28.41 -10.25
CA ARG A 764 -7.83 28.57 -11.56
C ARG A 764 -6.56 27.74 -11.57
N ILE A 765 -6.43 26.85 -12.55
CA ILE A 765 -5.32 25.92 -12.69
C ILE A 765 -4.60 26.22 -14.00
N THR A 766 -3.28 26.40 -13.95
CA THR A 766 -2.45 26.61 -15.15
C THR A 766 -1.42 25.50 -15.33
N GLY A 767 -0.95 25.35 -16.58
CA GLY A 767 0.09 24.40 -16.99
C GLY A 767 -0.47 23.43 -18.02
N GLN A 768 0.17 22.28 -18.21
CA GLN A 768 -0.30 21.28 -19.17
C GLN A 768 -1.56 20.57 -18.63
N VAL A 769 -2.73 21.19 -18.76
CA VAL A 769 -4.01 20.75 -18.15
C VAL A 769 -5.17 20.60 -19.15
N GLN A 770 -5.03 21.09 -20.37
CA GLN A 770 -6.00 20.86 -21.44
C GLN A 770 -5.60 19.63 -22.29
N ALA A 771 -6.58 18.97 -22.93
CA ALA A 771 -6.37 17.76 -23.75
C ALA A 771 -5.67 16.56 -23.06
N VAL A 772 -5.52 16.58 -21.73
CA VAL A 772 -4.83 15.52 -20.94
C VAL A 772 -5.78 14.75 -20.00
N GLY A 773 -7.09 14.95 -20.14
CA GLY A 773 -8.12 14.30 -19.30
C GLY A 773 -8.31 14.94 -17.92
N TYR A 774 -7.77 16.14 -17.70
CA TYR A 774 -7.78 16.83 -16.40
C TYR A 774 -9.19 17.06 -15.83
N ARG A 775 -10.13 17.57 -16.64
CA ARG A 775 -11.51 17.84 -16.21
C ARG A 775 -12.22 16.61 -15.66
N GLN A 776 -12.13 15.50 -16.38
CA GLN A 776 -12.74 14.24 -15.95
C GLN A 776 -12.07 13.71 -14.68
N TRP A 777 -10.74 13.82 -14.59
CA TRP A 777 -9.99 13.45 -13.39
C TRP A 777 -10.46 14.26 -12.17
N PHE A 778 -10.59 15.57 -12.30
CA PHE A 778 -11.02 16.44 -11.21
C PHE A 778 -12.47 16.16 -10.78
N ALA A 779 -13.38 15.93 -11.73
CA ALA A 779 -14.76 15.56 -11.42
C ALA A 779 -14.83 14.19 -10.69
N ASN A 780 -13.98 13.23 -11.09
CA ASN A 780 -13.87 11.95 -10.39
C ASN A 780 -13.25 12.07 -8.99
N LEU A 781 -12.56 13.17 -8.71
CA LEU A 781 -12.05 13.50 -7.37
C LEU A 781 -13.13 14.17 -6.51
N ALA A 782 -13.83 15.16 -7.04
CA ALA A 782 -14.81 15.96 -6.29
C ALA A 782 -16.17 15.27 -6.10
N GLY A 783 -16.68 14.59 -7.14
CA GLY A 783 -18.02 13.99 -7.14
C GLY A 783 -18.23 12.95 -6.03
N PRO A 784 -17.33 11.96 -5.85
CA PRO A 784 -17.46 10.97 -4.78
C PRO A 784 -17.39 11.53 -3.36
N LEU A 785 -16.87 12.76 -3.18
CA LEU A 785 -16.82 13.47 -1.90
C LEU A 785 -18.10 14.28 -1.64
N GLY A 786 -19.10 14.21 -2.53
CA GLY A 786 -20.35 14.97 -2.39
C GLY A 786 -20.19 16.48 -2.58
N LEU A 787 -19.09 16.92 -3.21
CA LEU A 787 -18.87 18.34 -3.49
C LEU A 787 -19.72 18.81 -4.68
N ASN A 788 -20.23 20.03 -4.58
CA ASN A 788 -21.01 20.67 -5.63
C ASN A 788 -20.11 21.57 -6.48
N GLY A 789 -20.52 21.84 -7.73
CA GLY A 789 -19.86 22.82 -8.59
C GLY A 789 -19.56 22.31 -10.00
N TRP A 790 -18.51 22.85 -10.62
CA TRP A 790 -18.19 22.53 -12.00
C TRP A 790 -16.71 22.69 -12.33
N ILE A 791 -16.29 22.08 -13.44
CA ILE A 791 -14.97 22.30 -14.05
C ILE A 791 -15.07 22.47 -15.58
N ARG A 792 -14.33 23.42 -16.14
CA ARG A 792 -14.31 23.71 -17.60
C ARG A 792 -12.91 24.07 -18.10
N ASN A 793 -12.70 23.95 -19.40
CA ASN A 793 -11.53 24.55 -20.02
C ASN A 793 -11.76 26.07 -20.14
N SER A 794 -10.76 26.86 -19.82
CA SER A 794 -10.79 28.28 -20.19
C SER A 794 -10.58 28.43 -21.70
N THR A 795 -10.96 29.60 -22.23
CA THR A 795 -10.56 30.02 -23.57
C THR A 795 -9.07 30.34 -23.67
N GLU A 796 -8.42 30.62 -22.53
CA GLU A 796 -6.96 30.73 -22.45
C GLU A 796 -6.30 29.36 -22.62
N PRO A 797 -5.21 29.27 -23.40
CA PRO A 797 -4.46 28.02 -23.55
C PRO A 797 -3.87 27.60 -22.20
N ASP A 798 -3.84 26.29 -21.95
CA ASP A 798 -3.20 25.72 -20.75
C ASP A 798 -3.82 26.17 -19.42
N VAL A 799 -5.12 26.52 -19.45
CA VAL A 799 -5.88 26.94 -18.28
C VAL A 799 -7.19 26.14 -18.12
N VAL A 800 -7.43 25.70 -16.89
CA VAL A 800 -8.70 25.07 -16.46
C VAL A 800 -9.25 25.84 -15.29
N GLU A 801 -10.57 26.06 -15.29
CA GLU A 801 -11.28 26.74 -14.21
C GLU A 801 -12.25 25.77 -13.55
N ALA A 802 -12.34 25.85 -12.23
CA ALA A 802 -13.34 25.12 -11.45
C ALA A 802 -14.02 26.04 -10.44
N ALA A 803 -15.25 25.69 -10.11
CA ALA A 803 -15.96 26.21 -8.96
C ALA A 803 -16.35 25.03 -8.08
N VAL A 804 -16.11 25.14 -6.78
CA VAL A 804 -16.34 24.03 -5.84
C VAL A 804 -17.02 24.58 -4.60
N SER A 805 -18.05 23.89 -4.11
CA SER A 805 -18.78 24.25 -2.91
C SER A 805 -19.02 23.02 -2.03
N GLY A 806 -18.80 23.16 -0.72
CA GLY A 806 -18.97 22.08 0.24
C GLY A 806 -18.21 22.31 1.55
N PRO A 807 -18.06 21.29 2.40
CA PRO A 807 -17.30 21.41 3.65
C PRO A 807 -15.86 21.90 3.41
N LEU A 808 -15.39 22.84 4.22
CA LEU A 808 -14.07 23.48 4.14
C LEU A 808 -12.94 22.47 4.01
N ASP A 809 -13.03 21.39 4.80
CA ASP A 809 -12.02 20.33 4.83
C ASP A 809 -11.90 19.64 3.47
N LEU A 810 -13.03 19.27 2.86
CA LEU A 810 -13.08 18.57 1.57
C LEU A 810 -12.76 19.50 0.40
N VAL A 811 -13.27 20.73 0.40
CA VAL A 811 -12.94 21.75 -0.60
C VAL A 811 -11.43 22.00 -0.60
N SER A 812 -10.84 22.19 0.59
CA SER A 812 -9.39 22.41 0.71
C SER A 812 -8.57 21.21 0.24
N ALA A 813 -9.08 19.99 0.44
CA ALA A 813 -8.37 18.77 0.05
C ALA A 813 -8.33 18.63 -1.47
N VAL A 814 -9.47 18.86 -2.13
CA VAL A 814 -9.57 18.85 -3.60
C VAL A 814 -8.76 19.99 -4.24
N SER A 815 -8.79 21.20 -3.65
CA SER A 815 -7.95 22.32 -4.09
C SER A 815 -6.45 21.98 -4.05
N LEU A 816 -5.97 21.34 -2.98
CA LEU A 816 -4.56 20.93 -2.91
C LEU A 816 -4.25 19.88 -3.99
N GLN A 817 -5.09 18.85 -4.13
CA GLN A 817 -4.87 17.76 -5.08
C GLN A 817 -4.74 18.23 -6.54
N ALA A 818 -5.36 19.36 -6.89
CA ALA A 818 -5.27 19.97 -8.20
C ALA A 818 -3.82 20.20 -8.69
N ILE A 819 -2.85 20.43 -7.79
CA ILE A 819 -1.46 20.64 -8.22
C ILE A 819 -0.80 19.35 -8.76
N PHE A 820 -1.32 18.17 -8.39
CA PHE A 820 -0.75 16.89 -8.82
C PHE A 820 -1.31 16.44 -10.17
N GLY A 821 -2.63 16.62 -10.38
CA GLY A 821 -3.32 16.27 -11.62
C GLY A 821 -3.22 14.77 -12.03
N PRO A 822 -3.80 14.39 -13.18
CA PRO A 822 -3.62 13.06 -13.76
C PRO A 822 -2.21 12.87 -14.37
N PRO A 823 -1.76 11.62 -14.64
CA PRO A 823 -0.39 11.32 -15.09
C PRO A 823 0.11 12.04 -16.36
N LYS A 824 -0.80 12.43 -17.25
CA LYS A 824 -0.47 13.15 -18.50
C LYS A 824 -0.43 14.68 -18.33
N SER A 825 -0.84 15.18 -17.18
CA SER A 825 -0.86 16.61 -16.89
C SER A 825 0.42 17.07 -16.21
N ARG A 826 0.67 18.37 -16.29
CA ARG A 826 1.71 19.07 -15.52
C ARG A 826 1.15 20.41 -15.03
N PRO A 827 0.35 20.41 -13.94
CA PRO A 827 -0.10 21.64 -13.33
C PRO A 827 1.10 22.40 -12.76
N GLU A 828 1.14 23.70 -12.97
CA GLU A 828 2.22 24.58 -12.52
C GLU A 828 1.76 25.54 -11.43
N LEU A 829 0.50 25.98 -11.49
CA LEU A 829 -0.11 26.89 -10.53
C LEU A 829 -1.57 26.51 -10.27
N VAL A 830 -1.99 26.62 -9.02
CA VAL A 830 -3.38 26.49 -8.58
C VAL A 830 -3.70 27.68 -7.70
N GLU A 831 -4.53 28.58 -8.20
CA GLU A 831 -5.04 29.74 -7.49
C GLU A 831 -6.44 29.43 -6.96
N THR A 832 -6.67 29.59 -5.67
CA THR A 832 -7.98 29.34 -5.04
C THR A 832 -8.43 30.60 -4.30
N ARG A 833 -9.63 31.07 -4.63
CA ARG A 833 -10.25 32.25 -4.00
C ARG A 833 -11.60 31.88 -3.43
N VAL A 834 -11.88 32.35 -2.21
CA VAL A 834 -13.21 32.22 -1.60
C VAL A 834 -14.19 33.13 -2.35
N VAL A 835 -15.40 32.64 -2.61
CA VAL A 835 -16.48 33.40 -3.23
C VAL A 835 -17.77 33.26 -2.43
N SER A 836 -18.66 34.23 -2.55
CA SER A 836 -19.93 34.28 -1.81
C SER A 836 -21.01 33.34 -2.38
N GLU A 837 -20.94 33.02 -3.67
CA GLU A 837 -21.96 32.21 -4.35
C GLU A 837 -21.64 30.72 -4.24
N ALA A 838 -22.46 29.99 -3.48
CA ALA A 838 -22.40 28.53 -3.41
C ALA A 838 -23.12 27.91 -4.59
N HIS A 839 -22.49 26.93 -5.24
CA HIS A 839 -23.11 26.17 -6.30
C HIS A 839 -24.04 25.09 -5.74
N GLN A 840 -25.25 25.00 -6.31
CA GLN A 840 -26.22 23.94 -6.00
C GLN A 840 -26.26 22.91 -7.13
N GLY A 841 -26.47 21.64 -6.77
CA GLY A 841 -26.45 20.49 -7.68
C GLY A 841 -25.10 19.74 -7.69
N GLY A 842 -25.10 18.54 -8.28
CA GLY A 842 -23.91 17.69 -8.33
C GLY A 842 -22.76 18.27 -9.18
N PHE A 843 -21.55 17.74 -8.98
CA PHE A 843 -20.37 18.22 -9.68
C PHE A 843 -20.43 17.94 -11.20
N ALA A 844 -20.30 18.98 -12.03
CA ALA A 844 -20.45 18.87 -13.49
C ALA A 844 -19.16 19.16 -14.27
N VAL A 845 -18.97 18.48 -15.39
CA VAL A 845 -17.92 18.80 -16.37
C VAL A 845 -18.54 19.62 -17.49
N HIS A 846 -18.16 20.89 -17.60
CA HIS A 846 -18.61 21.79 -18.66
C HIS A 846 -17.64 21.75 -19.85
N ARG A 847 -18.20 22.05 -21.03
CA ARG A 847 -17.46 22.06 -22.29
C ARG A 847 -16.43 23.17 -22.36
#